data_AF-A0A196PD58-F1
#
_entry.id   AF-A0A196PD58-F1
#
_cell.length_a   1.000
_cell.length_b   1.000
_cell.length_c   1.000
_cell.angle_alpha   90.00
_cell.angle_beta   90.00
_cell.angle_gamma   90.00
#
_symmetry.space_group_name_H-M   'P 1'
#
loop_
_entity.id
_entity.type
_entity.pdbx_description
1 polymer ?
#
loop_
_entity_poly.entity_id
_entity_poly.type
_entity_poly.pdbx_seq_one_letter_code
_entity_poly.pdbx_strand_id
1 'polypeptide(L)'
;MPASKQRRIAIFGTFDVENYGDLLFPLLAQQRLAGEGIDVVAVSPTAGVTRYRDTVPVIAVEEFANTVDTFDGILIGGGNIVHIRDFGLPGYSDIAYPSLWAGATAHAVRHDLPVAWNAPGVLAPEGAARGPDWLQHVAAAADRFAVRDAQSADAMDRWTGRRPEVMPDTATDLPLLWSKATLKDRFARIRKTLKIPKARSVIALHVKARSLRTTSVADFAQQLDAALEDNGATAVLIAIGRCHGDHELVRAINNAAPRHTIPFEDADTLQDIAAVIAGSDAYLGASLHGQITAAAYDVPARLVAVPNLHKFEGQAIQMDRADDVVGSWETALMDLPGVLGQPKQPLPASIASQLDAHWGEVTRIFASGRQMMTHGDIFPGADIDTALADAVAVMRHGAVSPPRPGKEPLPPPGDTAPDAPMEWDAKALDRMMADQAYSAADKLITSQLAQTPSHLPARLAEVRLAMARDETQKAVDLAAKLVEAWPDNPWVWNIHLKSLSRAGQSDAAMALFHAGLARPDIDETMLKGATGDVLALIPLQAQIAFLKTALEKRPQSTHLMLRLAMRADASGDFQLALDLFRKAEQDGPLPDYAAKVRKQLHALELPLVEAVDRLQADVEAGAEDVVSLCRLCRLAAAAGRFDLSVSALRRALELHPLEWRTVYRLNRVFLTRAEDKKIFADLKRVATTLEPEPSWLLQYALFALRAGSKSEGRETLVRLDETELLGPTARSLLAALDVLGKSRPRKAVLGDGDVRIVRKRGAEYTVVVFEGLIGGLSYINSRYLDTILADLPAHIIYLRDPHGQIFLKGVPELGADETAMQTALASLIADLGAGKVVAIGGSAAGYAALRTGLAIDADTVISLAGFVTPSAADAQDADHARRGMAEIFGTDLDAFDLRPQLRSHPKLQLTQVVGGSYAPDMKRLRAIDEVQNARTIILDGIDTHHIALPAITDGTLKRLLNEALSETPACRSSAG
;
A
#
# COMPACT_ATOMS: atom_id res chain seq x y z
N MET A 1 28.49 -6.35 35.32
CA MET A 1 28.67 -5.65 34.03
C MET A 1 27.32 -5.02 33.70
N PRO A 2 27.25 -3.73 33.35
CA PRO A 2 25.98 -3.15 32.90
C PRO A 2 25.54 -3.89 31.63
N ALA A 3 24.26 -4.26 31.56
CA ALA A 3 23.67 -4.89 30.38
C ALA A 3 23.98 -4.01 29.16
N SER A 4 24.67 -4.56 28.15
CA SER A 4 25.00 -3.81 26.95
C SER A 4 23.70 -3.35 26.31
N LYS A 5 23.52 -2.03 26.16
CA LYS A 5 22.41 -1.45 25.40
C LYS A 5 22.40 -2.12 24.03
N GLN A 6 21.33 -2.86 23.71
CA GLN A 6 21.13 -3.46 22.40
C GLN A 6 21.05 -2.31 21.39
N ARG A 7 21.94 -2.30 20.40
CA ARG A 7 21.98 -1.24 19.38
C ARG A 7 20.92 -1.52 18.34
N ARG A 8 20.28 -0.48 17.80
CA ARG A 8 19.20 -0.65 16.80
C ARG A 8 19.60 0.02 15.49
N ILE A 9 19.66 -0.72 14.40
CA ILE A 9 19.95 -0.16 13.07
C ILE A 9 18.76 -0.33 12.13
N ALA A 10 18.61 0.62 11.21
CA ALA A 10 17.59 0.58 10.16
C ALA A 10 18.24 0.11 8.85
N ILE A 11 17.77 -1.02 8.29
CA ILE A 11 18.14 -1.43 6.93
C ILE A 11 17.07 -0.95 5.95
N PHE A 12 17.48 -0.25 4.89
CA PHE A 12 16.57 0.31 3.89
C PHE A 12 16.56 -0.50 2.60
N GLY A 13 15.37 -0.82 2.10
CA GLY A 13 15.18 -1.54 0.84
C GLY A 13 13.69 -1.74 0.53
N THR A 14 13.39 -2.48 -0.53
CA THR A 14 12.01 -2.82 -0.90
C THR A 14 11.61 -4.15 -0.27
N PHE A 15 11.42 -4.15 1.04
CA PHE A 15 11.12 -5.32 1.87
C PHE A 15 9.61 -5.53 2.09
N ASP A 16 8.80 -4.64 1.54
CA ASP A 16 7.33 -4.66 1.53
C ASP A 16 6.73 -5.13 0.19
N VAL A 17 7.57 -5.60 -0.74
CA VAL A 17 7.16 -6.15 -2.05
C VAL A 17 7.51 -7.63 -2.17
N GLU A 18 6.67 -8.40 -2.86
CA GLU A 18 6.84 -9.85 -3.03
C GLU A 18 7.98 -10.20 -4.03
N ASN A 19 9.22 -9.94 -3.65
CA ASN A 19 10.44 -10.30 -4.39
C ASN A 19 11.38 -11.10 -3.48
N TYR A 20 11.57 -12.38 -3.82
CA TYR A 20 12.35 -13.33 -3.04
C TYR A 20 13.73 -12.80 -2.67
N GLY A 21 14.45 -12.18 -3.61
CA GLY A 21 15.82 -11.75 -3.36
C GLY A 21 15.93 -10.54 -2.44
N ASP A 22 15.08 -9.53 -2.68
CA ASP A 22 15.09 -8.31 -1.88
C ASP A 22 14.71 -8.59 -0.42
N LEU A 23 13.85 -9.57 -0.18
CA LEU A 23 13.43 -9.99 1.16
C LEU A 23 14.50 -10.78 1.95
N LEU A 24 15.59 -11.24 1.33
CA LEU A 24 16.67 -11.95 2.01
C LEU A 24 17.61 -11.03 2.79
N PHE A 25 17.82 -9.80 2.33
CA PHE A 25 18.80 -8.88 2.89
C PHE A 25 18.61 -8.60 4.38
N PRO A 26 17.41 -8.28 4.89
CA PRO A 26 17.24 -8.02 6.32
C PRO A 26 17.45 -9.28 7.17
N LEU A 27 17.07 -10.46 6.68
CA LEU A 27 17.31 -11.73 7.38
C LEU A 27 18.80 -12.03 7.51
N LEU A 28 19.56 -11.80 6.43
CA LEU A 28 21.01 -11.99 6.42
C LEU A 28 21.72 -10.96 7.31
N ALA A 29 21.27 -9.70 7.29
CA ALA A 29 21.78 -8.68 8.19
C ALA A 29 21.51 -9.04 9.66
N GLN A 30 20.30 -9.48 10.00
CA GLN A 30 20.00 -9.99 11.35
C GLN A 30 20.91 -11.15 11.73
N GLN A 31 21.08 -12.14 10.84
CA GLN A 31 21.92 -13.30 11.10
C GLN A 31 23.39 -12.93 11.34
N ARG A 32 23.92 -11.93 10.63
CA ARG A 32 25.30 -11.48 10.74
C ARG A 32 25.54 -10.57 11.95
N LEU A 33 24.55 -9.79 12.36
CA LEU A 33 24.73 -8.72 13.35
C LEU A 33 24.15 -9.05 14.74
N ALA A 34 23.25 -10.03 14.85
CA ALA A 34 22.63 -10.41 16.13
C ALA A 34 23.67 -10.86 17.19
N GLY A 35 24.72 -11.57 16.78
CA GLY A 35 25.80 -12.01 17.67
C GLY A 35 26.60 -10.86 18.28
N GLU A 36 26.56 -9.68 17.66
CA GLU A 36 27.24 -8.46 18.09
C GLU A 36 26.32 -7.53 18.91
N GLY A 37 25.11 -7.99 19.23
CA GLY A 37 24.12 -7.24 20.00
C GLY A 37 23.47 -6.09 19.24
N ILE A 38 23.41 -6.21 17.90
CA ILE A 38 22.79 -5.23 17.01
C ILE A 38 21.46 -5.80 16.49
N ASP A 39 20.36 -5.12 16.81
CA ASP A 39 19.02 -5.36 16.28
C ASP A 39 18.85 -4.65 14.93
N VAL A 40 18.23 -5.33 13.97
CA VAL A 40 18.05 -4.83 12.60
C VAL A 40 16.56 -4.70 12.30
N VAL A 41 16.14 -3.47 12.00
CA VAL A 41 14.76 -3.15 11.61
C VAL A 41 14.72 -2.86 10.11
N ALA A 42 13.84 -3.54 9.39
CA ALA A 42 13.64 -3.28 7.97
C ALA A 42 12.76 -2.04 7.75
N VAL A 43 13.21 -1.18 6.84
CA VAL A 43 12.52 0.03 6.42
C VAL A 43 12.28 -0.02 4.92
N SER A 44 11.05 0.27 4.51
CA SER A 44 10.64 0.32 3.11
C SER A 44 9.79 1.55 2.83
N PRO A 45 9.55 1.92 1.56
CA PRO A 45 8.79 3.13 1.26
C PRO A 45 7.39 3.11 1.87
N THR A 46 6.80 1.92 2.01
CA THR A 46 5.56 1.69 2.77
C THR A 46 5.75 0.58 3.82
N ALA A 47 4.73 0.30 4.61
CA ALA A 47 4.67 -0.84 5.53
C ALA A 47 3.84 -2.01 4.96
N GLY A 48 3.95 -2.25 3.65
CA GLY A 48 3.23 -3.31 2.96
C GLY A 48 3.61 -4.71 3.48
N VAL A 49 2.60 -5.58 3.62
CA VAL A 49 2.80 -6.97 4.07
C VAL A 49 2.96 -7.88 2.86
N THR A 50 4.00 -8.69 2.85
CA THR A 50 4.22 -9.74 1.83
C THR A 50 3.55 -11.06 2.24
N ARG A 51 3.28 -11.96 1.30
CA ARG A 51 2.73 -13.28 1.63
C ARG A 51 3.69 -14.22 2.39
N TYR A 52 4.98 -13.93 2.37
CA TYR A 52 5.99 -14.85 2.90
C TYR A 52 6.06 -14.72 4.42
N ARG A 53 5.80 -15.81 5.14
CA ARG A 53 5.70 -15.78 6.61
C ARG A 53 7.05 -15.72 7.33
N ASP A 54 8.15 -15.93 6.62
CA ASP A 54 9.53 -15.95 7.15
C ASP A 54 10.30 -14.67 6.81
N THR A 55 9.60 -13.57 6.49
CA THR A 55 10.19 -12.23 6.34
C THR A 55 10.26 -11.51 7.67
N VAL A 56 11.13 -10.51 7.75
CA VAL A 56 11.12 -9.58 8.89
C VAL A 56 9.95 -8.60 8.82
N PRO A 57 9.42 -8.11 9.95
CA PRO A 57 8.52 -6.96 9.97
C PRO A 57 9.18 -5.71 9.37
N VAL A 58 8.39 -4.90 8.69
CA VAL A 58 8.84 -3.70 7.97
C VAL A 58 8.09 -2.48 8.49
N ILE A 59 8.82 -1.39 8.74
CA ILE A 59 8.24 -0.06 8.99
C ILE A 59 8.33 0.81 7.74
N ALA A 60 7.42 1.77 7.60
CA ALA A 60 7.47 2.74 6.51
C ALA A 60 8.60 3.77 6.72
N VAL A 61 9.09 4.38 5.64
CA VAL A 61 10.05 5.50 5.71
C VAL A 61 9.52 6.63 6.60
N GLU A 62 8.21 6.92 6.56
CA GLU A 62 7.58 7.93 7.41
C GLU A 62 7.67 7.57 8.91
N GLU A 63 7.44 6.31 9.27
CA GLU A 63 7.56 5.83 10.64
C GLU A 63 9.03 5.86 11.10
N PHE A 64 9.97 5.48 10.23
CA PHE A 64 11.39 5.66 10.49
C PHE A 64 11.73 7.14 10.73
N ALA A 65 11.25 8.07 9.91
CA ALA A 65 11.55 9.50 10.06
C ALA A 65 11.06 10.03 11.41
N ASN A 66 9.89 9.56 11.88
CA ASN A 66 9.33 9.93 13.18
C ASN A 66 10.07 9.27 14.38
N THR A 67 10.72 8.13 14.15
CA THR A 67 11.38 7.33 15.19
C THR A 67 12.90 7.24 15.02
N VAL A 68 13.49 8.07 14.15
CA VAL A 68 14.92 8.09 13.79
C VAL A 68 15.82 8.22 15.01
N ASP A 69 15.34 8.90 16.06
CA ASP A 69 16.05 9.06 17.33
C ASP A 69 16.23 7.76 18.14
N THR A 70 15.51 6.70 17.76
CA THR A 70 15.64 5.36 18.36
C THR A 70 16.71 4.49 17.72
N PHE A 71 17.32 4.95 16.62
CA PHE A 71 18.33 4.20 15.87
C PHE A 71 19.76 4.68 16.18
N ASP A 72 20.72 3.79 15.97
CA ASP A 72 22.15 3.98 16.16
C ASP A 72 22.95 3.91 14.85
N GLY A 73 22.29 3.62 13.71
CA GLY A 73 22.92 3.56 12.39
C GLY A 73 21.94 3.18 11.27
N ILE A 74 22.34 3.46 10.03
CA ILE A 74 21.57 3.17 8.81
C ILE A 74 22.38 2.26 7.89
N LEU A 75 21.77 1.17 7.46
CA LEU A 75 22.30 0.23 6.48
C LEU A 75 21.51 0.36 5.17
N ILE A 76 22.15 0.74 4.08
CA ILE A 76 21.49 0.95 2.78
C ILE A 76 21.58 -0.33 1.96
N GLY A 77 20.42 -0.91 1.70
CA GLY A 77 20.21 -1.87 0.63
C GLY A 77 20.78 -3.27 0.84
N GLY A 78 21.45 -3.72 -0.22
CA GLY A 78 21.07 -4.93 -0.93
C GLY A 78 20.30 -4.58 -2.22
N GLY A 79 20.00 -5.58 -3.06
CA GLY A 79 19.04 -5.44 -4.16
C GLY A 79 19.51 -4.51 -5.27
N ASN A 80 18.59 -3.87 -5.99
CA ASN A 80 18.89 -2.96 -7.09
C ASN A 80 18.16 -1.62 -6.95
N ILE A 81 18.40 -0.96 -5.81
CA ILE A 81 17.58 0.14 -5.29
C ILE A 81 18.14 1.55 -5.58
N VAL A 82 19.39 1.67 -6.02
CA VAL A 82 20.02 2.99 -6.22
C VAL A 82 19.69 3.50 -7.62
N HIS A 83 18.58 4.23 -7.73
CA HIS A 83 18.16 4.96 -8.92
C HIS A 83 17.04 5.95 -8.62
N ILE A 84 16.72 6.75 -9.64
CA ILE A 84 15.62 7.71 -9.63
C ILE A 84 14.42 7.27 -10.50
N ARG A 85 14.38 6.04 -11.03
CA ARG A 85 13.24 5.59 -11.85
C ARG A 85 12.01 5.31 -10.98
N ASP A 86 10.84 5.72 -11.47
CA ASP A 86 9.55 5.26 -10.96
C ASP A 86 9.11 4.03 -11.78
N PHE A 87 8.81 2.93 -11.07
CA PHE A 87 8.34 1.68 -11.66
C PHE A 87 6.82 1.51 -11.56
N GLY A 88 6.10 2.51 -11.03
CA GLY A 88 4.65 2.47 -10.88
C GLY A 88 4.16 1.37 -9.94
N LEU A 89 4.96 1.03 -8.92
CA LEU A 89 4.57 0.03 -7.94
C LEU A 89 3.40 0.57 -7.09
N PRO A 90 2.35 -0.23 -6.82
CA PRO A 90 1.21 0.23 -6.03
C PRO A 90 1.65 0.76 -4.65
N GLY A 91 1.21 1.96 -4.30
CA GLY A 91 1.51 2.58 -3.00
C GLY A 91 2.87 3.29 -2.92
N TYR A 92 3.75 3.11 -3.90
CA TYR A 92 5.03 3.84 -3.93
C TYR A 92 4.83 5.22 -4.55
N SER A 93 5.35 6.25 -3.88
CA SER A 93 5.51 7.58 -4.48
C SER A 93 6.61 7.56 -5.54
N ASP A 94 6.68 8.62 -6.33
CA ASP A 94 7.72 8.75 -7.34
C ASP A 94 9.12 8.90 -6.71
N ILE A 95 9.24 9.36 -5.47
CA ILE A 95 10.52 9.43 -4.72
C ILE A 95 10.85 8.18 -3.90
N ALA A 96 10.02 7.12 -3.97
CA ALA A 96 10.14 5.94 -3.13
C ALA A 96 11.51 5.24 -3.21
N TYR A 97 12.12 5.14 -4.39
CA TYR A 97 13.47 4.56 -4.52
C TYR A 97 14.57 5.50 -4.05
N PRO A 98 14.59 6.80 -4.46
CA PRO A 98 15.50 7.79 -3.90
C PRO A 98 15.48 7.88 -2.36
N SER A 99 14.32 7.75 -1.71
CA SER A 99 14.22 7.86 -0.25
C SER A 99 14.96 6.73 0.47
N LEU A 100 15.08 5.55 -0.14
CA LEU A 100 15.77 4.38 0.44
C LEU A 100 17.28 4.54 0.58
N TRP A 101 17.90 5.47 -0.14
CA TRP A 101 19.35 5.65 -0.09
C TRP A 101 19.72 7.12 0.11
N ALA A 102 19.20 8.03 -0.70
CA ALA A 102 19.49 9.45 -0.57
C ALA A 102 18.76 10.07 0.61
N GLY A 103 17.45 9.80 0.74
CA GLY A 103 16.65 10.26 1.89
C GLY A 103 17.14 9.65 3.20
N ALA A 104 17.41 8.34 3.21
CA ALA A 104 18.00 7.64 4.35
C ALA A 104 19.35 8.26 4.78
N THR A 105 20.25 8.55 3.83
CA THR A 105 21.53 9.22 4.14
C THR A 105 21.31 10.65 4.64
N ALA A 106 20.33 11.39 4.12
CA ALA A 106 20.01 12.73 4.59
C ALA A 106 19.49 12.72 6.04
N HIS A 107 18.62 11.78 6.40
CA HIS A 107 18.23 11.56 7.79
C HIS A 107 19.43 11.20 8.65
N ALA A 108 20.35 10.36 8.15
CA ALA A 108 21.53 9.98 8.90
C ALA A 108 22.38 11.20 9.28
N VAL A 109 22.66 12.08 8.31
CA VAL A 109 23.43 13.31 8.52
C VAL A 109 22.75 14.24 9.52
N ARG A 110 21.42 14.40 9.46
CA ARG A 110 20.69 15.28 10.39
C ARG A 110 20.59 14.76 11.81
N HIS A 111 20.68 13.45 11.99
CA HIS A 111 20.53 12.78 13.28
C HIS A 111 21.84 12.18 13.81
N ASP A 112 22.98 12.54 13.21
CA ASP A 112 24.31 12.08 13.60
C ASP A 112 24.45 10.54 13.60
N LEU A 113 23.82 9.89 12.62
CA LEU A 113 23.85 8.43 12.45
C LEU A 113 24.91 8.02 11.42
N PRO A 114 25.71 6.99 11.71
CA PRO A 114 26.59 6.39 10.70
C PRO A 114 25.81 5.66 9.60
N VAL A 115 26.37 5.65 8.38
CA VAL A 115 25.77 5.06 7.18
C VAL A 115 26.69 4.04 6.54
N ALA A 116 26.20 2.81 6.39
CA ALA A 116 26.89 1.75 5.66
C ALA A 116 26.07 1.27 4.46
N TRP A 117 26.72 1.02 3.32
CA TRP A 117 26.07 0.47 2.13
C TRP A 117 26.31 -1.04 2.04
N ASN A 118 25.22 -1.81 2.01
CA ASN A 118 25.21 -3.28 1.94
C ASN A 118 25.26 -3.79 0.49
N ALA A 119 26.23 -3.30 -0.27
CA ALA A 119 26.44 -3.62 -1.68
C ALA A 119 25.18 -3.50 -2.58
N PRO A 120 24.37 -2.42 -2.50
CA PRO A 120 23.24 -2.25 -3.41
C PRO A 120 23.71 -2.13 -4.87
N GLY A 121 22.86 -2.58 -5.78
CA GLY A 121 23.01 -2.35 -7.22
C GLY A 121 22.50 -0.99 -7.65
N VAL A 122 23.19 -0.40 -8.62
CA VAL A 122 22.90 0.93 -9.15
C VAL A 122 22.30 0.80 -10.55
N LEU A 123 21.14 1.42 -10.77
CA LEU A 123 20.54 1.52 -12.11
C LEU A 123 20.68 2.95 -12.63
N ALA A 124 21.85 3.26 -13.14
CA ALA A 124 22.10 4.54 -13.78
C ALA A 124 21.44 4.61 -15.17
N PRO A 125 20.95 5.79 -15.59
CA PRO A 125 20.67 6.06 -17.00
C PRO A 125 21.95 5.90 -17.84
N GLU A 126 21.83 5.39 -19.06
CA GLU A 126 22.94 5.38 -20.02
C GLU A 126 23.42 6.82 -20.27
N GLY A 127 24.74 7.05 -20.29
CA GLY A 127 25.33 8.37 -20.58
C GLY A 127 25.43 9.36 -19.41
N ALA A 128 25.21 8.93 -18.16
CA ALA A 128 25.20 9.85 -17.02
C ALA A 128 26.52 10.64 -16.83
N ALA A 129 26.44 11.96 -16.96
CA ALA A 129 27.48 12.92 -16.61
C ALA A 129 27.66 13.03 -15.08
N ARG A 130 28.54 13.95 -14.64
CA ARG A 130 28.71 14.26 -13.21
C ARG A 130 27.36 14.57 -12.57
N GLY A 131 27.06 13.88 -11.47
CA GLY A 131 25.79 14.03 -10.77
C GLY A 131 25.69 15.37 -10.02
N PRO A 132 24.47 15.83 -9.70
CA PRO A 132 24.25 17.02 -8.88
C PRO A 132 24.99 16.96 -7.53
N ASP A 133 25.35 18.11 -6.97
CA ASP A 133 26.21 18.22 -5.77
C ASP A 133 25.70 17.41 -4.56
N TRP A 134 24.38 17.25 -4.40
CA TRP A 134 23.81 16.44 -3.32
C TRP A 134 24.23 14.96 -3.37
N LEU A 135 24.50 14.40 -4.56
CA LEU A 135 25.02 13.03 -4.69
C LEU A 135 26.45 12.90 -4.17
N GLN A 136 27.26 13.96 -4.32
CA GLN A 136 28.61 14.02 -3.74
C GLN A 136 28.52 14.05 -2.21
N HIS A 137 27.53 14.74 -1.65
CA HIS A 137 27.27 14.74 -0.20
C HIS A 137 26.77 13.38 0.30
N VAL A 138 25.86 12.71 -0.43
CA VAL A 138 25.43 11.34 -0.11
C VAL A 138 26.63 10.38 -0.08
N ALA A 139 27.49 10.43 -1.10
CA ALA A 139 28.70 9.61 -1.12
C ALA A 139 29.68 9.99 -0.03
N ALA A 140 29.85 11.28 0.29
CA ALA A 140 30.76 11.72 1.35
C ALA A 140 30.30 11.25 2.73
N ALA A 141 28.99 11.25 2.99
CA ALA A 141 28.39 10.82 4.25
C ALA A 141 28.37 9.30 4.46
N ALA A 142 28.65 8.49 3.45
CA ALA A 142 28.72 7.03 3.59
C ALA A 142 30.05 6.60 4.25
N ASP A 143 29.98 6.15 5.51
CA ASP A 143 31.12 5.60 6.26
C ASP A 143 31.67 4.34 5.60
N ARG A 144 30.76 3.44 5.19
CA ARG A 144 31.07 2.32 4.31
C ARG A 144 30.34 2.51 2.99
N PHE A 145 31.10 2.71 1.92
CA PHE A 145 30.58 2.97 0.58
C PHE A 145 30.96 1.83 -0.37
N ALA A 146 30.04 0.88 -0.54
CA ALA A 146 30.23 -0.33 -1.32
C ALA A 146 29.02 -0.61 -2.22
N VAL A 147 29.25 -1.20 -3.40
CA VAL A 147 28.23 -1.57 -4.39
C VAL A 147 28.51 -2.96 -4.98
N ARG A 148 27.49 -3.56 -5.59
CA ARG A 148 27.56 -4.97 -6.03
C ARG A 148 28.55 -5.26 -7.17
N ASP A 149 28.69 -4.34 -8.12
CA ASP A 149 29.41 -4.64 -9.37
C ASP A 149 30.17 -3.42 -9.91
N ALA A 150 31.12 -3.68 -10.81
CA ALA A 150 32.00 -2.66 -11.36
C ALA A 150 31.24 -1.56 -12.10
N GLN A 151 30.17 -1.89 -12.84
CA GLN A 151 29.39 -0.86 -13.54
C GLN A 151 28.59 -0.01 -12.56
N SER A 152 28.08 -0.59 -11.47
CA SER A 152 27.51 0.16 -10.35
C SER A 152 28.55 1.12 -9.74
N ALA A 153 29.79 0.68 -9.57
CA ALA A 153 30.86 1.52 -9.03
C ALA A 153 31.25 2.65 -9.98
N ASP A 154 31.36 2.37 -11.28
CA ASP A 154 31.68 3.38 -12.29
C ASP A 154 30.53 4.38 -12.48
N ALA A 155 29.28 3.96 -12.28
CA ALA A 155 28.13 4.86 -12.22
C ALA A 155 28.22 5.80 -11.01
N MET A 156 28.50 5.29 -9.81
CA MET A 156 28.64 6.11 -8.61
C MET A 156 29.87 7.03 -8.66
N ASP A 157 30.99 6.55 -9.21
CA ASP A 157 32.19 7.38 -9.38
C ASP A 157 31.91 8.56 -10.31
N ARG A 158 31.21 8.32 -11.43
CA ARG A 158 30.76 9.41 -12.30
C ARG A 158 29.79 10.35 -11.60
N TRP A 159 28.81 9.83 -10.87
CA TRP A 159 27.83 10.66 -10.17
C TRP A 159 28.41 11.50 -9.04
N THR A 160 29.37 10.95 -8.30
CA THR A 160 29.76 11.47 -6.98
C THR A 160 31.22 11.90 -6.89
N GLY A 161 32.06 11.50 -7.84
CA GLY A 161 33.51 11.69 -7.79
C GLY A 161 34.22 10.84 -6.73
N ARG A 162 33.49 9.95 -6.03
CA ARG A 162 34.03 8.96 -5.10
C ARG A 162 33.67 7.57 -5.65
N ARG A 163 34.67 6.75 -5.94
CA ARG A 163 34.45 5.36 -6.37
C ARG A 163 34.17 4.46 -5.15
N PRO A 164 33.00 3.78 -5.08
CA PRO A 164 32.72 2.80 -4.02
C PRO A 164 33.56 1.53 -4.18
N GLU A 165 33.72 0.79 -3.08
CA GLU A 165 34.25 -0.58 -3.10
C GLU A 165 33.29 -1.50 -3.87
N VAL A 166 33.83 -2.44 -4.65
CA VAL A 166 33.02 -3.48 -5.31
C VAL A 166 33.12 -4.76 -4.49
N MET A 167 31.98 -5.33 -4.15
CA MET A 167 31.92 -6.59 -3.40
C MET A 167 30.69 -7.42 -3.84
N PRO A 168 30.69 -8.74 -3.61
CA PRO A 168 29.58 -9.59 -4.03
C PRO A 168 28.29 -9.24 -3.30
N ASP A 169 27.16 -9.53 -3.94
CA ASP A 169 25.84 -9.45 -3.33
C ASP A 169 25.79 -10.27 -2.02
N THR A 170 25.34 -9.65 -0.92
CA THR A 170 25.35 -10.30 0.40
C THR A 170 24.37 -11.46 0.50
N ALA A 171 23.45 -11.63 -0.45
CA ALA A 171 22.64 -12.85 -0.59
C ALA A 171 23.48 -14.12 -0.82
N THR A 172 24.75 -14.00 -1.21
CA THR A 172 25.67 -15.15 -1.30
C THR A 172 25.94 -15.82 0.06
N ASP A 173 25.69 -15.15 1.19
CA ASP A 173 25.74 -15.71 2.55
C ASP A 173 24.54 -16.60 2.92
N LEU A 174 23.61 -16.86 1.99
CA LEU A 174 22.45 -17.74 2.17
C LEU A 174 22.71 -19.02 3.02
N PRO A 175 23.84 -19.74 2.86
CA PRO A 175 24.13 -20.92 3.67
C PRO A 175 24.28 -20.67 5.18
N LEU A 176 24.53 -19.43 5.60
CA LEU A 176 24.54 -19.02 7.02
C LEU A 176 23.14 -18.86 7.59
N LEU A 177 22.17 -18.49 6.75
CA LEU A 177 20.76 -18.43 7.13
C LEU A 177 20.15 -19.83 7.13
N TRP A 178 20.40 -20.61 6.07
CA TRP A 178 19.91 -21.97 5.93
C TRP A 178 21.01 -22.93 5.49
N SER A 179 21.38 -23.87 6.36
CA SER A 179 22.40 -24.85 6.01
C SER A 179 22.00 -25.72 4.80
N LYS A 180 23.01 -26.21 4.06
CA LYS A 180 22.80 -27.16 2.95
C LYS A 180 21.97 -28.37 3.38
N ALA A 181 22.18 -28.89 4.58
CA ALA A 181 21.42 -30.01 5.14
C ALA A 181 19.94 -29.64 5.37
N THR A 182 19.68 -28.47 5.95
CA THR A 182 18.33 -27.95 6.20
C THR A 182 17.52 -27.84 4.92
N LEU A 183 18.09 -27.22 3.88
CA LEU A 183 17.40 -27.07 2.60
C LEU A 183 17.23 -28.41 1.87
N LYS A 184 18.21 -29.32 1.96
CA LYS A 184 18.09 -30.67 1.40
C LYS A 184 16.92 -31.44 2.02
N ASP A 185 16.80 -31.42 3.34
CA ASP A 185 15.69 -32.08 4.04
C ASP A 185 14.34 -31.43 3.70
N ARG A 186 14.34 -30.10 3.57
CA ARG A 186 13.14 -29.36 3.17
C ARG A 186 12.72 -29.68 1.74
N PHE A 187 13.66 -29.69 0.80
CA PHE A 187 13.39 -30.09 -0.58
C PHE A 187 12.93 -31.54 -0.66
N ALA A 188 13.49 -32.47 0.12
CA ALA A 188 13.01 -33.85 0.15
C ALA A 188 11.53 -33.95 0.54
N ARG A 189 11.05 -33.08 1.46
CA ARG A 189 9.63 -32.96 1.79
C ARG A 189 8.82 -32.34 0.64
N ILE A 190 9.28 -31.24 0.07
CA ILE A 190 8.62 -30.58 -1.08
C ILE A 190 8.49 -31.56 -2.25
N ARG A 191 9.59 -32.23 -2.63
CA ARG A 191 9.64 -33.24 -3.70
C ARG A 191 8.62 -34.36 -3.49
N LYS A 192 8.46 -34.83 -2.25
CA LYS A 192 7.45 -35.83 -1.89
C LYS A 192 6.03 -35.29 -2.07
N THR A 193 5.77 -34.06 -1.62
CA THR A 193 4.48 -33.38 -1.78
C THR A 193 4.12 -33.17 -3.25
N LEU A 194 5.10 -32.75 -4.06
CA LEU A 194 4.97 -32.59 -5.51
C LEU A 194 4.94 -33.92 -6.29
N LYS A 195 5.05 -35.06 -5.59
CA LYS A 195 5.00 -36.42 -6.17
C LYS A 195 6.05 -36.67 -7.26
N ILE A 196 7.22 -36.03 -7.17
CA ILE A 196 8.29 -36.20 -8.16
C ILE A 196 9.08 -37.48 -7.85
N PRO A 197 9.17 -38.46 -8.78
CA PRO A 197 9.93 -39.69 -8.57
C PRO A 197 11.41 -39.44 -8.27
N LYS A 198 12.04 -40.23 -7.38
CA LYS A 198 13.45 -40.06 -6.99
C LYS A 198 14.45 -40.16 -8.15
N ALA A 199 14.13 -40.95 -9.18
CA ALA A 199 14.99 -41.15 -10.35
C ALA A 199 14.87 -40.04 -11.41
N ARG A 200 13.88 -39.14 -11.27
CA ARG A 200 13.66 -38.03 -12.22
C ARG A 200 14.54 -36.84 -11.82
N SER A 201 15.24 -36.25 -12.78
CA SER A 201 15.98 -34.99 -12.55
C SER A 201 15.00 -33.84 -12.34
N VAL A 202 15.32 -32.92 -11.43
CA VAL A 202 14.52 -31.74 -11.12
C VAL A 202 15.24 -30.48 -11.55
N ILE A 203 14.53 -29.60 -12.25
CA ILE A 203 15.00 -28.26 -12.61
C ILE A 203 14.17 -27.25 -11.86
N ALA A 204 14.81 -26.34 -11.13
CA ALA A 204 14.14 -25.14 -10.63
C ALA A 204 14.07 -24.13 -11.78
N LEU A 205 12.87 -23.81 -12.27
CA LEU A 205 12.68 -22.94 -13.43
C LEU A 205 12.00 -21.63 -13.02
N HIS A 206 12.63 -20.51 -13.36
CA HIS A 206 12.08 -19.17 -13.14
C HIS A 206 12.02 -18.35 -14.43
N VAL A 207 10.82 -17.97 -14.88
CA VAL A 207 10.63 -17.21 -16.13
C VAL A 207 10.07 -15.83 -15.83
N LYS A 208 10.58 -14.80 -16.52
CA LYS A 208 9.98 -13.45 -16.54
C LYS A 208 9.36 -13.18 -17.90
N ALA A 209 8.19 -12.54 -17.96
CA ALA A 209 7.52 -12.23 -19.22
C ALA A 209 8.43 -11.49 -20.21
N ARG A 210 9.16 -10.47 -19.73
CA ARG A 210 10.12 -9.71 -20.54
C ARG A 210 11.28 -10.53 -21.12
N SER A 211 11.63 -11.65 -20.48
CA SER A 211 12.72 -12.53 -20.95
C SER A 211 12.31 -13.38 -22.16
N LEU A 212 11.00 -13.54 -22.40
CA LEU A 212 10.47 -14.25 -23.56
C LEU A 212 10.54 -13.41 -24.86
N ARG A 213 10.69 -12.08 -24.74
CA ARG A 213 10.69 -11.12 -25.87
C ARG A 213 9.48 -11.32 -26.79
N THR A 214 9.69 -11.86 -27.99
CA THR A 214 8.68 -12.10 -29.03
C THR A 214 8.12 -13.52 -28.99
N THR A 215 8.71 -14.42 -28.21
CA THR A 215 8.25 -15.81 -28.07
C THR A 215 6.98 -15.83 -27.24
N SER A 216 5.91 -16.45 -27.76
CA SER A 216 4.68 -16.62 -27.00
C SER A 216 4.86 -17.61 -25.84
N VAL A 217 4.02 -17.51 -24.81
CA VAL A 217 4.04 -18.46 -23.69
C VAL A 217 3.80 -19.89 -24.17
N ALA A 218 2.93 -20.08 -25.16
CA ALA A 218 2.62 -21.40 -25.73
C ALA A 218 3.84 -21.99 -26.46
N ASP A 219 4.52 -21.21 -27.30
CA ASP A 219 5.70 -21.67 -28.03
C ASP A 219 6.84 -22.01 -27.07
N PHE A 220 7.06 -21.15 -26.06
CA PHE A 220 8.06 -21.42 -25.03
C PHE A 220 7.73 -22.69 -24.24
N ALA A 221 6.47 -22.86 -23.82
CA ALA A 221 6.05 -24.05 -23.08
C ALA A 221 6.21 -25.33 -23.91
N GLN A 222 5.94 -25.28 -25.21
CA GLN A 222 6.19 -26.42 -26.11
C GLN A 222 7.68 -26.77 -26.21
N GLN A 223 8.55 -25.77 -26.39
CA GLN A 223 10.00 -25.97 -26.42
C GLN A 223 10.52 -26.53 -25.09
N LEU A 224 10.00 -26.02 -23.98
CA LEU A 224 10.31 -26.49 -22.64
C LEU A 224 9.88 -27.96 -22.44
N ASP A 225 8.65 -28.32 -22.81
CA ASP A 225 8.12 -29.68 -22.65
C ASP A 225 8.98 -30.70 -23.41
N ALA A 226 9.34 -30.38 -24.66
CA ALA A 226 10.23 -31.22 -25.47
C ALA A 226 11.62 -31.38 -24.84
N ALA A 227 12.24 -30.28 -24.39
CA ALA A 227 13.55 -30.32 -23.75
C ALA A 227 13.53 -31.14 -22.45
N LEU A 228 12.46 -31.05 -21.66
CA LEU A 228 12.29 -31.82 -20.41
C LEU A 228 12.05 -33.30 -20.67
N GLU A 229 11.29 -33.65 -21.72
CA GLU A 229 11.05 -35.03 -22.14
C GLU A 229 12.36 -35.70 -22.57
N ASP A 230 13.11 -35.07 -23.48
CA ASP A 230 14.38 -35.57 -24.03
C ASP A 230 15.45 -35.83 -22.95
N ASN A 231 15.42 -35.04 -21.87
CA ASN A 231 16.41 -35.11 -20.78
C ASN A 231 15.93 -35.88 -19.56
N GLY A 232 14.74 -36.47 -19.61
CA GLY A 232 14.22 -37.21 -18.47
C GLY A 232 14.03 -36.34 -17.21
N ALA A 233 13.69 -35.06 -17.37
CA ALA A 233 13.63 -34.07 -16.29
C ALA A 233 12.21 -33.53 -16.03
N THR A 234 12.02 -32.90 -14.88
CA THR A 234 10.78 -32.20 -14.50
C THR A 234 11.13 -30.80 -14.01
N ALA A 235 10.46 -29.79 -14.55
CA ALA A 235 10.63 -28.40 -14.11
C ALA A 235 9.66 -28.07 -12.98
N VAL A 236 10.17 -27.62 -11.84
CA VAL A 236 9.40 -26.97 -10.78
C VAL A 236 9.43 -25.47 -11.07
N LEU A 237 8.27 -24.92 -11.44
CA LEU A 237 8.11 -23.53 -11.84
C LEU A 237 7.96 -22.65 -10.59
N ILE A 238 8.96 -21.84 -10.29
CA ILE A 238 8.98 -20.96 -9.12
C ILE A 238 8.69 -19.51 -9.51
N ALA A 239 8.08 -18.75 -8.59
CA ALA A 239 7.87 -17.31 -8.76
C ALA A 239 8.84 -16.53 -7.86
N ILE A 240 9.87 -15.90 -8.44
CA ILE A 240 10.88 -15.14 -7.68
C ILE A 240 10.43 -13.68 -7.44
N GLY A 241 9.81 -13.02 -8.42
CA GLY A 241 9.31 -11.65 -8.32
C GLY A 241 7.81 -11.58 -8.62
N ARG A 242 6.98 -11.95 -7.65
CA ARG A 242 5.51 -11.96 -7.81
C ARG A 242 4.95 -10.56 -8.08
N CYS A 243 5.61 -9.51 -7.58
CA CYS A 243 5.32 -8.11 -7.90
C CYS A 243 5.43 -7.77 -9.40
N HIS A 244 6.03 -8.65 -10.21
CA HIS A 244 6.13 -8.53 -11.66
C HIS A 244 5.22 -9.48 -12.44
N GLY A 245 4.27 -10.16 -11.76
CA GLY A 245 3.36 -11.12 -12.39
C GLY A 245 3.94 -12.51 -12.62
N ASP A 246 5.10 -12.84 -12.02
CA ASP A 246 5.76 -14.14 -12.23
C ASP A 246 4.84 -15.34 -11.91
N HIS A 247 3.96 -15.20 -10.91
CA HIS A 247 3.02 -16.25 -10.49
C HIS A 247 1.94 -16.56 -11.54
N GLU A 248 1.48 -15.55 -12.27
CA GLU A 248 0.52 -15.71 -13.37
C GLU A 248 1.20 -16.43 -14.54
N LEU A 249 2.46 -16.07 -14.82
CA LEU A 249 3.25 -16.70 -15.87
C LEU A 249 3.57 -18.17 -15.55
N VAL A 250 3.85 -18.51 -14.30
CA VAL A 250 4.00 -19.90 -13.84
C VAL A 250 2.75 -20.73 -14.20
N ARG A 251 1.55 -20.23 -13.87
CA ARG A 251 0.28 -20.89 -14.19
C ARG A 251 0.08 -21.04 -15.69
N ALA A 252 0.38 -19.99 -16.45
CA ALA A 252 0.24 -19.99 -17.91
C ALA A 252 1.18 -21.02 -18.58
N ILE A 253 2.44 -21.09 -18.16
CA ILE A 253 3.41 -22.07 -18.67
C ILE A 253 2.96 -23.50 -18.31
N ASN A 254 2.57 -23.73 -17.05
CA ASN A 254 2.12 -25.06 -16.62
C ASN A 254 0.88 -25.53 -17.38
N ASN A 255 -0.08 -24.64 -17.63
CA ASN A 255 -1.29 -24.99 -18.38
C ASN A 255 -0.99 -25.39 -19.83
N ALA A 256 0.06 -24.82 -20.43
CA ALA A 256 0.50 -25.14 -21.78
C ALA A 256 1.40 -26.40 -21.83
N ALA A 257 2.15 -26.72 -20.77
CA ALA A 257 3.06 -27.87 -20.68
C ALA A 257 2.88 -28.70 -19.39
N PRO A 258 1.70 -29.25 -19.09
CA PRO A 258 1.38 -29.84 -17.78
C PRO A 258 2.04 -31.20 -17.53
N ARG A 259 2.67 -31.81 -18.53
CA ARG A 259 3.24 -33.17 -18.42
C ARG A 259 4.54 -33.19 -17.66
N HIS A 260 5.42 -32.23 -17.92
CA HIS A 260 6.77 -32.19 -17.36
C HIS A 260 7.03 -30.96 -16.49
N THR A 261 6.04 -30.09 -16.32
CA THR A 261 6.14 -28.93 -15.43
C THR A 261 5.23 -29.09 -14.22
N ILE A 262 5.62 -28.49 -13.09
CA ILE A 262 4.86 -28.47 -11.84
C ILE A 262 4.86 -27.03 -11.31
N PRO A 263 3.69 -26.42 -11.07
CA PRO A 263 3.60 -25.06 -10.57
C PRO A 263 3.94 -25.02 -9.08
N PHE A 264 4.79 -24.07 -8.67
CA PHE A 264 5.21 -23.82 -7.28
C PHE A 264 5.26 -22.31 -6.99
N GLU A 265 4.29 -21.56 -7.53
CA GLU A 265 4.14 -20.14 -7.32
C GLU A 265 3.59 -19.80 -5.93
N ASP A 266 2.86 -20.72 -5.29
CA ASP A 266 2.22 -20.53 -4.00
C ASP A 266 3.11 -20.92 -2.80
N ALA A 267 4.42 -20.74 -2.95
CA ALA A 267 5.34 -20.86 -1.83
C ALA A 267 5.00 -19.84 -0.73
N ASP A 268 4.85 -20.32 0.50
CA ASP A 268 4.50 -19.48 1.65
C ASP A 268 5.73 -19.01 2.44
N THR A 269 6.93 -19.47 2.06
CA THR A 269 8.19 -19.05 2.67
C THR A 269 9.28 -18.82 1.64
N LEU A 270 10.17 -17.86 1.90
CA LEU A 270 11.40 -17.65 1.14
C LEU A 270 12.27 -18.91 1.16
N GLN A 271 12.32 -19.57 2.32
CA GLN A 271 13.06 -20.82 2.47
C GLN A 271 12.53 -21.92 1.53
N ASP A 272 11.27 -21.88 1.05
CA ASP A 272 10.72 -22.95 0.19
C ASP A 272 11.25 -22.78 -1.22
N ILE A 273 11.28 -21.53 -1.70
CA ILE A 273 11.90 -21.14 -2.96
C ILE A 273 13.40 -21.53 -2.92
N ALA A 274 14.10 -21.16 -1.84
CA ALA A 274 15.50 -21.52 -1.65
C ALA A 274 15.71 -23.04 -1.64
N ALA A 275 14.84 -23.80 -0.97
CA ALA A 275 14.93 -25.27 -0.93
C ALA A 275 14.73 -25.90 -2.31
N VAL A 276 13.77 -25.39 -3.12
CA VAL A 276 13.57 -25.87 -4.49
C VAL A 276 14.82 -25.63 -5.34
N ILE A 277 15.42 -24.44 -5.27
CA ILE A 277 16.64 -24.13 -6.01
C ILE A 277 17.83 -24.95 -5.51
N ALA A 278 18.07 -25.01 -4.19
CA ALA A 278 19.22 -25.68 -3.59
C ALA A 278 19.16 -27.22 -3.73
N GLY A 279 17.95 -27.77 -3.80
CA GLY A 279 17.70 -29.20 -3.90
C GLY A 279 17.55 -29.72 -5.32
N SER A 280 17.39 -28.85 -6.32
CA SER A 280 17.30 -29.24 -7.73
C SER A 280 18.64 -29.72 -8.29
N ASP A 281 18.56 -30.45 -9.40
CA ASP A 281 19.75 -30.92 -10.13
C ASP A 281 20.34 -29.78 -11.00
N ALA A 282 19.50 -28.85 -11.45
CA ALA A 282 19.92 -27.60 -12.09
C ALA A 282 18.93 -26.46 -11.80
N TYR A 283 19.38 -25.21 -12.01
CA TYR A 283 18.54 -24.01 -12.03
C TYR A 283 18.59 -23.34 -13.41
N LEU A 284 17.43 -23.08 -13.99
CA LEU A 284 17.30 -22.24 -15.19
C LEU A 284 16.44 -21.04 -14.83
N GLY A 285 16.89 -19.82 -15.10
CA GLY A 285 15.98 -18.71 -14.89
C GLY A 285 16.43 -17.34 -15.32
N ALA A 286 15.51 -16.37 -15.26
CA ALA A 286 15.70 -14.98 -15.68
C ALA A 286 15.83 -14.01 -14.48
N SER A 287 16.36 -14.49 -13.35
CA SER A 287 16.58 -13.69 -12.14
C SER A 287 17.96 -13.92 -11.53
N LEU A 288 18.62 -12.82 -11.17
CA LEU A 288 19.93 -12.81 -10.52
C LEU A 288 19.91 -13.58 -9.20
N HIS A 289 18.94 -13.30 -8.32
CA HIS A 289 18.88 -13.94 -7.00
C HIS A 289 18.59 -15.45 -7.07
N GLY A 290 17.97 -15.93 -8.15
CA GLY A 290 17.87 -17.37 -8.38
C GLY A 290 19.23 -17.98 -8.72
N GLN A 291 20.05 -17.31 -9.53
CA GLN A 291 21.42 -17.73 -9.80
C GLN A 291 22.31 -17.65 -8.54
N ILE A 292 22.23 -16.57 -7.77
CA ILE A 292 22.96 -16.44 -6.49
C ILE A 292 22.60 -17.59 -5.56
N THR A 293 21.31 -17.91 -5.44
CA THR A 293 20.87 -19.04 -4.63
C THR A 293 21.45 -20.34 -5.16
N ALA A 294 21.35 -20.61 -6.46
CA ALA A 294 21.92 -21.82 -7.06
C ALA A 294 23.43 -21.92 -6.77
N ALA A 295 24.19 -20.86 -6.99
CA ALA A 295 25.63 -20.80 -6.77
C ALA A 295 26.00 -21.01 -5.28
N ALA A 296 25.26 -20.41 -4.35
CA ALA A 296 25.50 -20.56 -2.91
C ALA A 296 25.28 -22.01 -2.40
N TYR A 297 24.49 -22.80 -3.14
CA TYR A 297 24.25 -24.22 -2.86
C TYR A 297 24.94 -25.17 -3.85
N ASP A 298 25.90 -24.65 -4.63
CA ASP A 298 26.70 -25.36 -5.64
C ASP A 298 25.87 -26.01 -6.77
N VAL A 299 24.66 -25.51 -7.04
CA VAL A 299 23.74 -26.04 -8.05
C VAL A 299 24.12 -25.46 -9.43
N PRO A 300 24.37 -26.30 -10.45
CA PRO A 300 24.60 -25.85 -11.83
C PRO A 300 23.45 -24.98 -12.34
N ALA A 301 23.78 -23.89 -13.04
CA ALA A 301 22.80 -22.88 -13.41
C ALA A 301 22.95 -22.37 -14.84
N ARG A 302 21.83 -21.94 -15.44
CA ARG A 302 21.80 -21.01 -16.58
C ARG A 302 20.94 -19.81 -16.26
N LEU A 303 21.54 -18.63 -16.32
CA LEU A 303 20.87 -17.34 -16.14
C LEU A 303 20.57 -16.74 -17.51
N VAL A 304 19.29 -16.65 -17.86
CA VAL A 304 18.81 -16.02 -19.09
C VAL A 304 18.79 -14.49 -18.91
N ALA A 305 19.82 -13.82 -19.42
CA ALA A 305 20.04 -12.39 -19.27
C ALA A 305 19.33 -11.58 -20.37
N VAL A 306 18.00 -11.51 -20.30
CA VAL A 306 17.17 -10.81 -21.31
C VAL A 306 16.17 -9.83 -20.65
N PRO A 307 16.29 -8.51 -20.88
CA PRO A 307 17.43 -7.83 -21.51
C PRO A 307 18.71 -8.04 -20.70
N ASN A 308 19.87 -7.96 -21.36
CA ASN A 308 21.14 -8.09 -20.66
C ASN A 308 21.37 -6.86 -19.79
N LEU A 309 21.51 -7.06 -18.49
CA LEU A 309 21.74 -6.02 -17.49
C LEU A 309 23.09 -6.31 -16.83
N HIS A 310 23.89 -5.27 -16.61
CA HIS A 310 25.23 -5.39 -16.04
C HIS A 310 25.30 -6.17 -14.72
N LYS A 311 24.24 -6.12 -13.91
CA LYS A 311 24.14 -6.87 -12.66
C LYS A 311 24.23 -8.38 -12.84
N PHE A 312 23.87 -8.91 -14.00
CA PHE A 312 23.97 -10.35 -14.31
C PHE A 312 25.43 -10.73 -14.52
N GLU A 313 26.11 -10.05 -15.43
CA GLU A 313 27.53 -10.31 -15.75
C GLU A 313 28.44 -10.00 -14.55
N GLY A 314 28.26 -8.85 -13.91
CA GLY A 314 29.13 -8.40 -12.82
C GLY A 314 29.12 -9.33 -11.60
N GLN A 315 27.96 -9.89 -11.26
CA GLN A 315 27.86 -10.87 -10.17
C GLN A 315 28.36 -12.25 -10.62
N ALA A 316 28.05 -12.67 -11.86
CA ALA A 316 28.50 -13.94 -12.40
C ALA A 316 30.04 -14.03 -12.44
N ILE A 317 30.73 -12.95 -12.83
CA ILE A 317 32.20 -12.87 -12.80
C ILE A 317 32.74 -13.07 -11.38
N GLN A 318 32.17 -12.41 -10.37
CA GLN A 318 32.62 -12.54 -8.99
C GLN A 318 32.44 -13.95 -8.41
N MET A 319 31.38 -14.66 -8.84
CA MET A 319 31.10 -16.03 -8.44
C MET A 319 31.90 -17.07 -9.22
N ASP A 320 32.73 -16.67 -10.19
CA ASP A 320 33.38 -17.58 -11.16
C ASP A 320 32.37 -18.41 -11.96
N ARG A 321 31.31 -17.71 -12.42
CA ARG A 321 30.10 -18.24 -13.07
C ARG A 321 29.72 -17.51 -14.36
N ALA A 322 30.66 -16.86 -15.03
CA ALA A 322 30.39 -16.12 -16.27
C ALA A 322 29.73 -17.00 -17.34
N ASP A 323 30.12 -18.28 -17.41
CA ASP A 323 29.59 -19.27 -18.36
C ASP A 323 28.12 -19.66 -18.10
N ASP A 324 27.57 -19.34 -16.92
CA ASP A 324 26.16 -19.58 -16.63
C ASP A 324 25.26 -18.57 -17.37
N VAL A 325 25.78 -17.42 -17.82
CA VAL A 325 24.99 -16.34 -18.42
C VAL A 325 24.73 -16.62 -19.89
N VAL A 326 23.46 -16.73 -20.28
CA VAL A 326 23.03 -17.02 -21.65
C VAL A 326 22.11 -15.94 -22.20
N GLY A 327 22.20 -15.69 -23.51
CA GLY A 327 21.49 -14.61 -24.19
C GLY A 327 20.05 -14.92 -24.62
N SER A 328 19.59 -16.17 -24.48
CA SER A 328 18.24 -16.57 -24.89
C SER A 328 17.76 -17.82 -24.15
N TRP A 329 16.44 -18.01 -24.12
CA TRP A 329 15.82 -19.24 -23.63
C TRP A 329 16.13 -20.45 -24.51
N GLU A 330 16.24 -20.27 -25.82
CA GLU A 330 16.61 -21.35 -26.75
C GLU A 330 17.98 -21.94 -26.39
N THR A 331 18.99 -21.09 -26.17
CA THR A 331 20.32 -21.53 -25.74
C THR A 331 20.27 -22.23 -24.38
N ALA A 332 19.49 -21.70 -23.42
CA ALA A 332 19.34 -22.32 -22.10
C ALA A 332 18.72 -23.73 -22.17
N LEU A 333 17.70 -23.91 -23.02
CA LEU A 333 17.02 -25.19 -23.21
C LEU A 333 17.88 -26.19 -24.00
N MET A 334 18.61 -25.73 -25.02
CA MET A 334 19.55 -26.58 -25.78
C MET A 334 20.70 -27.11 -24.91
N ASP A 335 21.16 -26.32 -23.94
CA ASP A 335 22.24 -26.69 -23.03
C ASP A 335 21.77 -27.48 -21.78
N LEU A 336 20.48 -27.86 -21.75
CA LEU A 336 19.91 -28.60 -20.63
C LEU A 336 20.65 -29.92 -20.30
N PRO A 337 21.07 -30.75 -21.29
CA PRO A 337 21.87 -31.94 -21.00
C PRO A 337 23.23 -31.58 -20.36
N GLY A 338 23.84 -30.49 -20.81
CA GLY A 338 25.15 -30.02 -20.34
C GLY A 338 25.10 -29.55 -18.90
N VAL A 339 24.12 -28.71 -18.55
CA VAL A 339 23.96 -28.20 -17.18
C VAL A 339 23.56 -29.31 -16.19
N LEU A 340 22.73 -30.28 -16.59
CA LEU A 340 22.38 -31.44 -15.75
C LEU A 340 23.57 -32.38 -15.50
N GLY A 341 24.52 -32.44 -16.43
CA GLY A 341 25.77 -33.22 -16.30
C GLY A 341 26.92 -32.48 -15.62
N GLN A 342 26.77 -31.18 -15.36
CA GLN A 342 27.84 -30.34 -14.82
C GLN A 342 28.12 -30.68 -13.35
N PRO A 343 29.40 -30.82 -12.95
CA PRO A 343 29.73 -31.04 -11.55
C PRO A 343 29.36 -29.83 -10.70
N LYS A 344 28.96 -30.09 -9.45
CA LYS A 344 28.78 -29.05 -8.45
C LYS A 344 30.09 -28.29 -8.24
N GLN A 345 30.04 -26.97 -8.26
CA GLN A 345 31.20 -26.10 -8.08
C GLN A 345 30.92 -25.16 -6.90
N PRO A 346 31.78 -25.14 -5.86
CA PRO A 346 31.62 -24.21 -4.75
C PRO A 346 31.95 -22.78 -5.17
N LEU A 347 31.42 -21.80 -4.44
CA LEU A 347 31.81 -20.40 -4.60
C LEU A 347 33.31 -20.20 -4.25
N PRO A 348 34.00 -19.25 -4.91
CA PRO A 348 35.36 -18.88 -4.56
C PRO A 348 35.50 -18.46 -3.08
N ALA A 349 36.57 -18.90 -2.40
CA ALA A 349 36.81 -18.57 -1.00
C ALA A 349 36.99 -17.05 -0.74
N SER A 350 37.34 -16.29 -1.79
CA SER A 350 37.42 -14.83 -1.76
C SER A 350 36.08 -14.16 -1.48
N ILE A 351 34.95 -14.78 -1.85
CA ILE A 351 33.61 -14.24 -1.54
C ILE A 351 33.38 -14.23 -0.03
N ALA A 352 33.56 -15.37 0.62
CA ALA A 352 33.39 -15.47 2.08
C ALA A 352 34.30 -14.48 2.82
N SER A 353 35.56 -14.36 2.37
CA SER A 353 36.52 -13.40 2.96
C SER A 353 36.09 -11.94 2.80
N GLN A 354 35.53 -11.57 1.64
CA GLN A 354 35.00 -10.21 1.39
C GLN A 354 33.75 -9.92 2.22
N LEU A 355 32.85 -10.89 2.36
CA LEU A 355 31.63 -10.75 3.18
C LEU A 355 31.98 -10.65 4.67
N ASP A 356 32.90 -11.46 5.18
CA ASP A 356 33.36 -11.37 6.56
C ASP A 356 34.02 -10.01 6.86
N ALA A 357 34.85 -9.51 5.92
CA ALA A 357 35.42 -8.17 6.01
C ALA A 357 34.33 -7.08 5.99
N HIS A 358 33.32 -7.21 5.12
CA HIS A 358 32.19 -6.29 5.04
C HIS A 358 31.42 -6.22 6.36
N TRP A 359 30.99 -7.37 6.90
CA TRP A 359 30.21 -7.42 8.13
C TRP A 359 31.02 -7.01 9.37
N GLY A 360 32.33 -7.32 9.39
CA GLY A 360 33.24 -6.83 10.42
C GLY A 360 33.34 -5.30 10.43
N GLU A 361 33.41 -4.68 9.25
CA GLU A 361 33.43 -3.22 9.13
C GLU A 361 32.08 -2.58 9.48
N VAL A 362 30.97 -3.15 9.03
CA VAL A 362 29.61 -2.72 9.42
C VAL A 362 29.44 -2.76 10.94
N THR A 363 29.88 -3.86 11.57
CA THR A 363 29.86 -4.02 13.03
C THR A 363 30.70 -2.93 13.70
N ARG A 364 31.91 -2.66 13.21
CA ARG A 364 32.80 -1.62 13.75
C ARG A 364 32.19 -0.22 13.65
N ILE A 365 31.57 0.11 12.52
CA ILE A 365 30.92 1.39 12.26
C ILE A 365 29.73 1.60 13.21
N PHE A 366 28.85 0.60 13.36
CA PHE A 366 27.70 0.73 14.25
C PHE A 366 28.06 0.54 15.73
N ALA A 367 29.19 -0.10 16.04
CA ALA A 367 29.70 -0.18 17.41
C ALA A 367 30.05 1.20 17.98
N SER A 368 30.47 2.16 17.14
CA SER A 368 30.76 3.51 17.57
C SER A 368 29.53 4.37 17.88
N GLY A 369 28.33 3.94 17.47
CA GLY A 369 27.06 4.64 17.72
C GLY A 369 26.98 6.00 17.04
N ARG A 370 26.14 6.90 17.58
CA ARG A 370 26.01 8.28 17.07
C ARG A 370 27.32 9.03 17.18
N GLN A 371 27.75 9.63 16.08
CA GLN A 371 28.93 10.49 16.02
C GLN A 371 28.55 11.79 15.32
N MET A 372 29.02 12.91 15.86
CA MET A 372 28.81 14.22 15.21
C MET A 372 29.39 14.15 13.79
N MET A 373 28.53 14.17 12.79
CA MET A 373 28.94 14.03 11.40
C MET A 373 29.65 15.32 10.98
N THR A 374 30.86 15.21 10.42
CA THR A 374 31.61 16.37 9.90
C THR A 374 31.10 16.84 8.53
N HIS A 375 30.05 16.21 8.00
CA HIS A 375 29.51 16.45 6.67
C HIS A 375 28.42 17.52 6.71
N GLY A 376 28.38 18.40 5.71
CA GLY A 376 27.29 19.37 5.57
C GLY A 376 25.96 18.68 5.31
N ASP A 377 24.87 19.27 5.79
CA ASP A 377 23.49 18.81 5.52
C ASP A 377 23.30 18.62 4.00
N ILE A 378 22.79 17.45 3.61
CA ILE A 378 22.57 17.09 2.20
C ILE A 378 21.51 18.01 1.59
N PHE A 379 20.52 18.42 2.38
CA PHE A 379 19.42 19.31 2.00
C PHE A 379 19.22 20.41 3.06
N PRO A 380 20.05 21.48 3.09
CA PRO A 380 20.06 22.45 4.18
C PRO A 380 18.71 23.16 4.40
N GLY A 381 18.15 23.04 5.61
CA GLY A 381 17.00 23.84 6.08
C GLY A 381 15.64 23.53 5.44
N ALA A 382 15.56 22.51 4.58
CA ALA A 382 14.33 22.05 3.96
C ALA A 382 13.83 20.74 4.60
N ASP A 383 12.55 20.41 4.44
CA ASP A 383 12.06 19.05 4.68
C ASP A 383 12.76 18.05 3.74
N ILE A 384 13.17 16.86 4.24
CA ILE A 384 13.99 15.92 3.44
C ILE A 384 13.20 15.41 2.24
N ASP A 385 11.97 14.99 2.44
CA ASP A 385 11.16 14.38 1.38
C ASP A 385 10.83 15.40 0.30
N THR A 386 10.46 16.62 0.70
CA THR A 386 10.22 17.73 -0.22
C THR A 386 11.48 18.05 -1.03
N ALA A 387 12.62 18.25 -0.37
CA ALA A 387 13.87 18.60 -1.06
C ALA A 387 14.38 17.46 -1.96
N LEU A 388 14.18 16.22 -1.53
CA LEU A 388 14.51 15.03 -2.31
C LEU A 388 13.62 14.92 -3.56
N ALA A 389 12.32 15.23 -3.43
CA ALA A 389 11.40 15.29 -4.58
C ALA A 389 11.86 16.32 -5.61
N ASP A 390 12.20 17.53 -5.17
CA ASP A 390 12.73 18.57 -6.04
C ASP A 390 14.04 18.13 -6.70
N ALA A 391 14.98 17.58 -5.92
CA ALA A 391 16.26 17.10 -6.42
C ALA A 391 16.13 15.95 -7.43
N VAL A 392 15.20 15.03 -7.20
CA VAL A 392 14.89 13.90 -8.08
C VAL A 392 14.19 14.39 -9.34
N ALA A 393 13.25 15.34 -9.23
CA ALA A 393 12.62 15.97 -10.38
C ALA A 393 13.68 16.63 -11.26
N VAL A 394 14.57 17.43 -10.69
CA VAL A 394 15.73 18.04 -11.38
C VAL A 394 16.60 16.99 -12.06
N MET A 395 16.95 15.89 -11.38
CA MET A 395 17.79 14.84 -11.94
C MET A 395 17.10 14.04 -13.06
N ARG A 396 15.78 13.84 -12.98
CA ARG A 396 14.95 13.24 -14.05
C ARG A 396 14.75 14.18 -15.24
N HIS A 397 14.88 15.48 -15.00
CA HIS A 397 14.56 16.51 -15.95
C HIS A 397 15.80 17.14 -16.61
N GLY A 398 16.99 16.90 -16.06
CA GLY A 398 18.25 17.58 -16.42
C GLY A 398 18.34 18.90 -15.65
N ALA A 399 19.47 19.24 -15.01
CA ALA A 399 19.52 20.35 -14.06
C ALA A 399 19.63 21.76 -14.67
N VAL A 400 18.74 22.70 -14.26
CA VAL A 400 19.00 24.14 -14.18
C VAL A 400 20.12 24.32 -13.17
N SER A 401 21.18 25.03 -13.57
CA SER A 401 22.29 25.37 -12.67
C SER A 401 21.94 26.54 -11.73
N PRO A 402 22.37 26.53 -10.44
CA PRO A 402 22.38 27.72 -9.59
C PRO A 402 23.61 28.61 -9.89
N PRO A 403 23.58 29.92 -9.57
CA PRO A 403 24.65 30.84 -9.93
C PRO A 403 25.85 30.69 -8.97
N ARG A 404 27.08 30.70 -9.51
CA ARG A 404 28.29 30.90 -8.71
C ARG A 404 28.93 32.27 -8.97
N PRO A 405 29.52 32.91 -7.94
CA PRO A 405 30.08 34.25 -8.00
C PRO A 405 31.46 34.24 -8.65
N GLY A 406 31.80 35.36 -9.29
CA GLY A 406 32.90 35.48 -10.24
C GLY A 406 34.30 35.32 -9.66
N LYS A 407 35.22 34.91 -10.56
CA LYS A 407 36.60 35.38 -10.65
C LYS A 407 37.16 35.12 -12.06
N GLU A 408 38.12 35.98 -12.39
CA GLU A 408 38.65 36.43 -13.70
C GLU A 408 39.09 35.39 -14.75
N PRO A 409 39.19 35.81 -16.03
CA PRO A 409 39.52 34.93 -17.15
C PRO A 409 41.04 34.71 -17.30
N LEU A 410 41.42 33.48 -17.66
CA LEU A 410 42.72 33.13 -18.23
C LEU A 410 42.63 33.08 -19.78
N PRO A 411 43.72 33.39 -20.52
CA PRO A 411 43.68 33.68 -21.95
C PRO A 411 43.55 32.41 -22.82
N PRO A 412 43.12 32.53 -24.10
CA PRO A 412 42.80 31.38 -24.93
C PRO A 412 44.06 30.77 -25.56
N PRO A 413 44.13 29.45 -25.78
CA PRO A 413 45.03 28.86 -26.75
C PRO A 413 44.34 28.77 -28.13
N GLY A 414 44.91 29.52 -29.08
CA GLY A 414 45.15 29.22 -30.50
C GLY A 414 44.17 28.37 -31.30
N ASP A 415 43.65 29.00 -32.36
CA ASP A 415 43.04 28.41 -33.56
C ASP A 415 43.78 27.18 -34.11
N THR A 416 43.01 26.15 -34.50
CA THR A 416 43.28 25.38 -35.73
C THR A 416 41.99 24.80 -36.38
N ALA A 417 41.74 25.28 -37.60
CA ALA A 417 41.09 24.66 -38.78
C ALA A 417 39.55 24.36 -38.82
N PRO A 418 38.92 24.42 -40.03
CA PRO A 418 37.47 24.42 -40.22
C PRO A 418 36.90 23.02 -40.53
N ASP A 419 35.80 22.65 -39.87
CA ASP A 419 35.07 21.40 -40.13
C ASP A 419 34.03 21.53 -41.25
N ALA A 420 33.95 20.48 -42.06
CA ALA A 420 32.98 20.27 -43.14
C ALA A 420 31.51 20.31 -42.66
N PRO A 421 30.53 20.56 -43.55
CA PRO A 421 29.11 20.55 -43.19
C PRO A 421 28.68 19.19 -42.63
N MET A 422 28.25 19.19 -41.37
CA MET A 422 27.69 18.03 -40.68
C MET A 422 26.26 17.77 -41.18
N GLU A 423 25.98 16.57 -41.68
CA GLU A 423 24.62 16.16 -42.07
C GLU A 423 23.70 16.04 -40.84
N TRP A 424 22.42 16.41 -40.99
CA TRP A 424 21.43 16.28 -39.92
C TRP A 424 21.15 14.82 -39.57
N ASP A 425 21.54 14.41 -38.36
CA ASP A 425 21.23 13.10 -37.79
C ASP A 425 20.45 13.26 -36.47
N ALA A 426 19.14 13.01 -36.53
CA ALA A 426 18.25 13.10 -35.37
C ALA A 426 18.63 12.09 -34.26
N LYS A 427 19.16 10.91 -34.59
CA LYS A 427 19.59 9.91 -33.60
C LYS A 427 20.92 10.30 -32.96
N ALA A 428 21.84 10.89 -33.71
CA ALA A 428 23.04 11.48 -33.14
C ALA A 428 22.68 12.63 -32.21
N LEU A 429 21.74 13.48 -32.59
CA LEU A 429 21.26 14.57 -31.75
C LEU A 429 20.58 14.08 -30.47
N ASP A 430 19.73 13.05 -30.55
CA ASP A 430 19.10 12.44 -29.38
C ASP A 430 20.15 11.86 -28.42
N ARG A 431 21.20 11.21 -28.94
CA ARG A 431 22.36 10.77 -28.14
C ARG A 431 23.12 11.94 -27.53
N MET A 432 23.42 12.99 -28.31
CA MET A 432 24.09 14.19 -27.79
C MET A 432 23.31 14.88 -26.67
N MET A 433 21.98 14.94 -26.77
CA MET A 433 21.13 15.48 -25.71
C MET A 433 21.10 14.56 -24.47
N ALA A 434 21.08 13.24 -24.66
CA ALA A 434 21.14 12.27 -23.57
C ALA A 434 22.50 12.29 -22.84
N ASP A 435 23.60 12.41 -23.58
CA ASP A 435 24.98 12.48 -23.10
C ASP A 435 25.37 13.88 -22.57
N GLN A 436 24.40 14.82 -22.49
CA GLN A 436 24.61 16.22 -22.12
C GLN A 436 25.66 16.97 -22.96
N ALA A 437 25.94 16.51 -24.18
CA ALA A 437 26.82 17.14 -25.14
C ALA A 437 26.14 18.35 -25.82
N TYR A 438 25.62 19.27 -25.02
CA TYR A 438 24.75 20.35 -25.47
C TYR A 438 25.42 21.31 -26.43
N SER A 439 26.73 21.54 -26.33
CA SER A 439 27.45 22.40 -27.27
C SER A 439 27.55 21.74 -28.66
N ALA A 440 27.71 20.41 -28.72
CA ALA A 440 27.69 19.65 -29.96
C ALA A 440 26.28 19.62 -30.57
N ALA A 441 25.25 19.42 -29.74
CA ALA A 441 23.85 19.49 -30.16
C ALA A 441 23.49 20.89 -30.71
N ASP A 442 23.92 21.96 -30.03
CA ASP A 442 23.74 23.35 -30.46
C ASP A 442 24.39 23.59 -31.82
N LYS A 443 25.66 23.20 -31.98
CA LYS A 443 26.38 23.34 -33.25
C LYS A 443 25.68 22.61 -34.40
N LEU A 444 25.17 21.39 -34.16
CA LEU A 444 24.44 20.63 -35.16
C LEU A 444 23.11 21.32 -35.54
N ILE A 445 22.34 21.78 -34.54
CA ILE A 445 21.08 22.51 -34.75
C ILE A 445 21.34 23.83 -35.48
N THR A 446 22.29 24.65 -35.03
CA THR A 446 22.61 25.95 -35.62
C THR A 446 23.16 25.80 -37.03
N SER A 447 24.03 24.80 -37.29
CA SER A 447 24.52 24.52 -38.64
C SER A 447 23.38 24.12 -39.59
N GLN A 448 22.43 23.30 -39.13
CA GLN A 448 21.26 22.94 -39.91
C GLN A 448 20.32 24.13 -40.15
N LEU A 449 20.07 24.95 -39.12
CA LEU A 449 19.19 26.13 -39.22
C LEU A 449 19.83 27.27 -40.04
N ALA A 450 21.15 27.37 -40.10
CA ALA A 450 21.85 28.30 -40.97
C ALA A 450 21.66 27.95 -42.46
N GLN A 451 21.58 26.65 -42.78
CA GLN A 451 21.31 26.16 -44.13
C GLN A 451 19.81 26.18 -44.47
N THR A 452 18.95 25.83 -43.51
CA THR A 452 17.49 25.76 -43.68
C THR A 452 16.77 26.28 -42.43
N PRO A 453 16.51 27.60 -42.35
CA PRO A 453 15.90 28.22 -41.16
C PRO A 453 14.51 27.69 -40.77
N SER A 454 13.78 27.09 -41.72
CA SER A 454 12.44 26.52 -41.56
C SER A 454 12.44 25.00 -41.28
N HIS A 455 13.61 24.38 -41.03
CA HIS A 455 13.71 22.94 -40.80
C HIS A 455 13.06 22.55 -39.45
N LEU A 456 11.80 22.11 -39.50
CA LEU A 456 10.97 21.84 -38.31
C LEU A 456 11.60 20.86 -37.31
N PRO A 457 12.23 19.73 -37.69
CA PRO A 457 12.91 18.86 -36.74
C PRO A 457 14.04 19.57 -35.96
N ALA A 458 14.78 20.48 -36.61
CA ALA A 458 15.81 21.27 -35.96
C ALA A 458 15.22 22.36 -35.03
N ARG A 459 14.06 22.92 -35.38
CA ARG A 459 13.31 23.85 -34.51
C ARG A 459 12.69 23.17 -33.28
N LEU A 460 12.10 22.00 -33.47
CA LEU A 460 11.61 21.17 -32.35
C LEU A 460 12.77 20.74 -31.44
N ALA A 461 13.92 20.43 -32.04
CA ALA A 461 15.15 20.16 -31.30
C ALA A 461 15.67 21.38 -30.52
N GLU A 462 15.53 22.60 -31.04
CA GLU A 462 15.87 23.84 -30.33
C GLU A 462 15.09 23.96 -29.01
N VAL A 463 13.78 23.64 -29.05
CA VAL A 463 12.92 23.57 -27.85
C VAL A 463 13.34 22.43 -26.92
N ARG A 464 13.60 21.23 -27.47
CA ARG A 464 14.06 20.06 -26.69
C ARG A 464 15.39 20.32 -26.00
N LEU A 465 16.31 21.00 -26.66
CA LEU A 465 17.61 21.38 -26.12
C LEU A 465 17.47 22.44 -25.02
N ALA A 466 16.59 23.45 -25.21
CA ALA A 466 16.27 24.41 -24.15
C ALA A 466 15.68 23.72 -22.92
N MET A 467 14.75 22.77 -23.09
CA MET A 467 14.23 21.97 -21.98
C MET A 467 15.30 21.07 -21.34
N ALA A 468 16.21 20.48 -22.13
CA ALA A 468 17.29 19.63 -21.62
C ALA A 468 18.36 20.42 -20.85
N ARG A 469 18.54 21.71 -21.17
CA ARG A 469 19.31 22.69 -20.39
C ARG A 469 18.52 23.32 -19.24
N ASP A 470 17.28 22.87 -19.06
CA ASP A 470 16.32 23.36 -18.08
C ASP A 470 16.03 24.88 -18.21
N GLU A 471 16.26 25.44 -19.41
CA GLU A 471 15.89 26.80 -19.79
C GLU A 471 14.36 26.85 -20.06
N THR A 472 13.55 26.51 -19.06
CA THR A 472 12.10 26.24 -19.18
C THR A 472 11.32 27.40 -19.81
N GLN A 473 11.56 28.65 -19.38
CA GLN A 473 10.90 29.81 -19.98
C GLN A 473 11.33 30.03 -21.43
N LYS A 474 12.61 29.83 -21.76
CA LYS A 474 13.11 29.94 -23.13
C LYS A 474 12.53 28.84 -24.01
N ALA A 475 12.35 27.63 -23.49
CA ALA A 475 11.67 26.54 -24.19
C ALA A 475 10.19 26.87 -24.44
N VAL A 476 9.50 27.50 -23.48
CA VAL A 476 8.13 28.00 -23.66
C VAL A 476 8.08 29.08 -24.74
N ASP A 477 8.97 30.07 -24.71
CA ASP A 477 9.01 31.17 -25.68
C ASP A 477 9.34 30.67 -27.10
N LEU A 478 10.30 29.74 -27.22
CA LEU A 478 10.65 29.09 -28.48
C LEU A 478 9.47 28.29 -29.02
N ALA A 479 8.83 27.47 -28.18
CA ALA A 479 7.67 26.69 -28.58
C ALA A 479 6.47 27.57 -28.96
N ALA A 480 6.24 28.68 -28.27
CA ALA A 480 5.19 29.66 -28.61
C ALA A 480 5.42 30.26 -30.01
N LYS A 481 6.67 30.61 -30.35
CA LYS A 481 7.03 31.04 -31.72
C LYS A 481 6.79 29.95 -32.76
N LEU A 482 7.02 28.68 -32.41
CA LEU A 482 6.68 27.56 -33.31
C LEU A 482 5.17 27.42 -33.50
N VAL A 483 4.37 27.68 -32.47
CA VAL A 483 2.91 27.70 -32.57
C VAL A 483 2.43 28.80 -33.52
N GLU A 484 3.06 29.98 -33.52
CA GLU A 484 2.73 31.04 -34.49
C GLU A 484 3.05 30.63 -35.94
N ALA A 485 4.19 29.96 -36.15
CA ALA A 485 4.66 29.58 -37.48
C ALA A 485 4.04 28.27 -38.03
N TRP A 486 3.68 27.34 -37.14
CA TRP A 486 3.09 26.03 -37.45
C TRP A 486 1.92 25.72 -36.50
N PRO A 487 0.85 26.52 -36.52
CA PRO A 487 -0.25 26.44 -35.55
C PRO A 487 -0.92 25.08 -35.54
N ASP A 488 -1.03 24.42 -36.69
CA ASP A 488 -1.74 23.15 -36.85
C ASP A 488 -0.84 21.91 -36.70
N ASN A 489 0.45 22.06 -36.40
CA ASN A 489 1.34 20.89 -36.33
C ASN A 489 1.22 20.17 -34.96
N PRO A 490 1.03 18.84 -34.93
CA PRO A 490 0.75 18.11 -33.68
C PRO A 490 2.01 17.94 -32.83
N TRP A 491 3.20 17.88 -33.45
CA TRP A 491 4.48 17.83 -32.74
C TRP A 491 4.83 19.17 -32.09
N VAL A 492 4.44 20.28 -32.72
CA VAL A 492 4.56 21.63 -32.15
C VAL A 492 3.62 21.81 -30.96
N TRP A 493 2.38 21.36 -31.07
CA TRP A 493 1.45 21.34 -29.93
C TRP A 493 2.00 20.51 -28.77
N ASN A 494 2.45 19.29 -29.03
CA ASN A 494 2.96 18.38 -28.00
C ASN A 494 4.22 18.93 -27.33
N ILE A 495 5.16 19.51 -28.11
CA ILE A 495 6.38 20.07 -27.51
C ILE A 495 6.09 21.34 -26.69
N HIS A 496 5.11 22.15 -27.10
CA HIS A 496 4.69 23.32 -26.34
C HIS A 496 3.98 22.93 -25.03
N LEU A 497 3.13 21.90 -25.08
CA LEU A 497 2.52 21.33 -23.88
C LEU A 497 3.58 20.83 -22.90
N LYS A 498 4.59 20.10 -23.41
CA LYS A 498 5.71 19.61 -22.60
C LYS A 498 6.54 20.73 -22.02
N SER A 499 6.80 21.81 -22.75
CA SER A 499 7.55 22.95 -22.22
C SER A 499 6.76 23.70 -21.14
N LEU A 500 5.44 23.87 -21.29
CA LEU A 500 4.58 24.44 -20.25
C LEU A 500 4.53 23.54 -19.01
N SER A 501 4.44 22.22 -19.19
CA SER A 501 4.47 21.25 -18.09
C SER A 501 5.78 21.30 -17.32
N ARG A 502 6.92 21.32 -18.01
CA ARG A 502 8.25 21.50 -17.37
C ARG A 502 8.42 22.84 -16.70
N ALA A 503 7.78 23.89 -17.21
CA ALA A 503 7.77 25.21 -16.57
C ALA A 503 6.80 25.30 -15.38
N GLY A 504 6.07 24.23 -15.02
CA GLY A 504 5.06 24.24 -13.95
C GLY A 504 3.84 25.11 -14.25
N GLN A 505 3.62 25.51 -15.50
CA GLN A 505 2.53 26.41 -15.89
C GLN A 505 1.24 25.62 -16.12
N SER A 506 0.64 25.13 -15.04
CA SER A 506 -0.53 24.23 -15.04
C SER A 506 -1.72 24.79 -15.83
N ASP A 507 -2.09 26.06 -15.63
CA ASP A 507 -3.26 26.66 -16.27
C ASP A 507 -3.07 26.81 -17.78
N ALA A 508 -1.89 27.24 -18.21
CA ALA A 508 -1.54 27.36 -19.61
C ALA A 508 -1.47 25.97 -20.28
N ALA A 509 -0.89 24.97 -19.59
CA ALA A 509 -0.83 23.60 -20.08
C ALA A 509 -2.23 22.99 -20.23
N MET A 510 -3.12 23.17 -19.25
CA MET A 510 -4.51 22.72 -19.33
C MET A 510 -5.26 23.37 -20.50
N ALA A 511 -5.15 24.70 -20.63
CA ALA A 511 -5.78 25.44 -21.73
C ALA A 511 -5.28 24.98 -23.10
N LEU A 512 -3.96 24.81 -23.24
CA LEU A 512 -3.35 24.31 -24.48
C LEU A 512 -3.75 22.87 -24.77
N PHE A 513 -3.82 22.01 -23.75
CA PHE A 513 -4.28 20.63 -23.91
C PHE A 513 -5.70 20.60 -24.47
N HIS A 514 -6.64 21.29 -23.81
CA HIS A 514 -8.03 21.35 -24.24
C HIS A 514 -8.20 21.98 -25.63
N ALA A 515 -7.43 23.01 -25.96
CA ALA A 515 -7.45 23.62 -27.30
C ALA A 515 -6.95 22.64 -28.38
N GLY A 516 -5.98 21.79 -28.05
CA GLY A 516 -5.42 20.80 -28.97
C GLY A 516 -6.34 19.61 -29.25
N LEU A 517 -7.19 19.20 -28.30
CA LEU A 517 -8.02 17.99 -28.44
C LEU A 517 -8.96 17.97 -29.64
N ALA A 518 -9.34 19.14 -30.16
CA ALA A 518 -10.19 19.28 -31.34
C ALA A 518 -9.45 18.99 -32.66
N ARG A 519 -8.13 18.79 -32.63
CA ARG A 519 -7.30 18.56 -33.81
C ARG A 519 -7.34 17.08 -34.25
N PRO A 520 -7.57 16.80 -35.55
CA PRO A 520 -7.77 15.43 -36.05
C PRO A 520 -6.49 14.58 -36.12
N ASP A 521 -5.31 15.20 -36.04
CA ASP A 521 -3.99 14.61 -36.26
C ASP A 521 -3.24 14.21 -34.98
N ILE A 522 -3.84 14.40 -33.80
CA ILE A 522 -3.31 13.89 -32.54
C ILE A 522 -3.63 12.39 -32.42
N ASP A 523 -2.59 11.58 -32.54
CA ASP A 523 -2.67 10.13 -32.35
C ASP A 523 -2.81 9.73 -30.87
N GLU A 524 -3.10 8.45 -30.64
CA GLU A 524 -3.36 7.93 -29.29
C GLU A 524 -2.10 7.93 -28.40
N THR A 525 -0.91 7.74 -28.97
CA THR A 525 0.35 7.72 -28.22
C THR A 525 0.69 9.10 -27.70
N MET A 526 0.54 10.11 -28.55
CA MET A 526 0.72 11.51 -28.21
C MET A 526 -0.31 11.96 -27.17
N LEU A 527 -1.58 11.57 -27.32
CA LEU A 527 -2.63 11.86 -26.35
C LEU A 527 -2.34 11.24 -24.98
N LYS A 528 -1.87 9.98 -24.94
CA LYS A 528 -1.48 9.30 -23.70
C LYS A 528 -0.37 10.05 -22.96
N GLY A 529 0.70 10.42 -23.70
CA GLY A 529 1.83 11.18 -23.15
C GLY A 529 1.39 12.54 -22.60
N ALA A 530 0.68 13.32 -23.42
CA ALA A 530 0.16 14.64 -23.06
C ALA A 530 -0.79 14.60 -21.86
N THR A 531 -1.63 13.56 -21.76
CA THR A 531 -2.53 13.36 -20.61
C THR A 531 -1.73 13.10 -19.34
N GLY A 532 -0.65 12.30 -19.42
CA GLY A 532 0.27 12.09 -18.29
C GLY A 532 0.94 13.38 -17.84
N ASP A 533 1.50 14.14 -18.80
CA ASP A 533 2.23 15.38 -18.56
C ASP A 533 1.37 16.46 -17.87
N VAL A 534 0.07 16.53 -18.18
CA VAL A 534 -0.85 17.50 -17.57
C VAL A 534 -1.41 17.01 -16.23
N LEU A 535 -1.79 15.73 -16.10
CA LEU A 535 -2.31 15.21 -14.84
C LEU A 535 -1.29 15.26 -13.70
N ALA A 536 0.01 15.15 -14.01
CA ALA A 536 1.08 15.28 -13.02
C ALA A 536 1.15 16.67 -12.37
N LEU A 537 0.66 17.72 -13.04
CA LEU A 537 0.67 19.11 -12.55
C LEU A 537 -0.56 19.46 -11.71
N ILE A 538 -1.56 18.57 -11.67
CA ILE A 538 -2.89 18.89 -11.15
C ILE A 538 -3.18 18.00 -9.94
N PRO A 539 -3.62 18.57 -8.80
CA PRO A 539 -4.10 17.80 -7.66
C PRO A 539 -5.25 16.86 -8.06
N LEU A 540 -5.34 15.69 -7.43
CA LEU A 540 -6.31 14.63 -7.77
C LEU A 540 -7.76 15.16 -7.90
N GLN A 541 -8.15 16.11 -7.06
CA GLN A 541 -9.48 16.71 -7.04
C GLN A 541 -9.79 17.52 -8.31
N ALA A 542 -8.79 18.21 -8.87
CA ALA A 542 -8.93 19.01 -10.09
C ALA A 542 -8.75 18.17 -11.37
N GLN A 543 -8.12 16.99 -11.28
CA GLN A 543 -7.96 16.07 -12.42
C GLN A 543 -9.32 15.62 -13.00
N ILE A 544 -10.34 15.43 -12.16
CA ILE A 544 -11.68 14.98 -12.61
C ILE A 544 -12.33 16.04 -13.49
N ALA A 545 -12.36 17.29 -13.04
CA ALA A 545 -12.94 18.40 -13.79
C ALA A 545 -12.20 18.59 -15.13
N PHE A 546 -10.86 18.58 -15.09
CA PHE A 546 -10.03 18.64 -16.28
C PHE A 546 -10.32 17.52 -17.29
N LEU A 547 -10.42 16.26 -16.82
CA LEU A 547 -10.70 15.10 -17.67
C LEU A 547 -12.15 15.08 -18.19
N LYS A 548 -13.13 15.59 -17.43
CA LYS A 548 -14.51 15.79 -17.91
C LYS A 548 -14.54 16.73 -19.12
N THR A 549 -13.94 17.91 -19.00
CA THR A 549 -13.84 18.87 -20.12
C THR A 549 -13.04 18.32 -21.30
N ALA A 550 -11.98 17.54 -21.04
CA ALA A 550 -11.23 16.88 -22.10
C ALA A 550 -12.08 15.84 -22.85
N LEU A 551 -12.84 15.03 -22.11
CA LEU A 551 -13.70 14.00 -22.69
C LEU A 551 -14.89 14.61 -23.46
N GLU A 552 -15.45 15.75 -23.02
CA GLU A 552 -16.47 16.49 -23.78
C GLU A 552 -15.97 16.90 -25.17
N LYS A 553 -14.71 17.34 -25.26
CA LYS A 553 -14.08 17.75 -26.52
C LYS A 553 -13.69 16.57 -27.41
N ARG A 554 -13.42 15.39 -26.83
CA ARG A 554 -13.08 14.16 -27.57
C ARG A 554 -13.85 12.96 -27.02
N PRO A 555 -15.17 12.89 -27.24
CA PRO A 555 -16.08 11.97 -26.55
C PRO A 555 -15.93 10.50 -26.93
N GLN A 556 -15.10 10.20 -27.94
CA GLN A 556 -14.79 8.84 -28.41
C GLN A 556 -13.42 8.34 -27.90
N SER A 557 -12.73 9.10 -27.03
CA SER A 557 -11.42 8.69 -26.53
C SER A 557 -11.54 7.68 -25.39
N THR A 558 -11.36 6.40 -25.68
CA THR A 558 -11.32 5.32 -24.67
C THR A 558 -10.25 5.59 -23.61
N HIS A 559 -9.08 6.13 -24.00
CA HIS A 559 -8.03 6.49 -23.04
C HIS A 559 -8.52 7.51 -21.99
N LEU A 560 -9.15 8.60 -22.43
CA LEU A 560 -9.66 9.63 -21.52
C LEU A 560 -10.79 9.11 -20.64
N MET A 561 -11.67 8.25 -21.19
CA MET A 561 -12.70 7.56 -20.41
C MET A 561 -12.10 6.73 -19.28
N LEU A 562 -11.12 5.88 -19.60
CA LEU A 562 -10.47 5.02 -18.59
C LEU A 562 -9.71 5.84 -17.56
N ARG A 563 -9.02 6.91 -17.97
CA ARG A 563 -8.34 7.79 -17.01
C ARG A 563 -9.35 8.45 -16.07
N LEU A 564 -10.46 8.97 -16.59
CA LEU A 564 -11.52 9.57 -15.77
C LEU A 564 -12.20 8.53 -14.87
N ALA A 565 -12.49 7.33 -15.37
CA ALA A 565 -13.11 6.25 -14.60
C ALA A 565 -12.27 5.84 -13.38
N MET A 566 -10.94 5.73 -13.56
CA MET A 566 -10.02 5.45 -12.45
C MET A 566 -10.03 6.55 -11.38
N ARG A 567 -10.13 7.83 -11.79
CA ARG A 567 -10.18 8.95 -10.82
C ARG A 567 -11.54 9.01 -10.15
N ALA A 568 -12.61 8.75 -10.89
CA ALA A 568 -13.96 8.68 -10.37
C ALA A 568 -14.10 7.55 -9.33
N ASP A 569 -13.54 6.36 -9.59
CA ASP A 569 -13.47 5.28 -8.59
C ASP A 569 -12.68 5.71 -7.34
N ALA A 570 -11.46 6.26 -7.55
CA ALA A 570 -10.64 6.75 -6.44
C ALA A 570 -11.31 7.91 -5.66
N SER A 571 -12.12 8.73 -6.33
CA SER A 571 -12.88 9.84 -5.74
C SER A 571 -14.29 9.45 -5.33
N GLY A 572 -14.65 8.17 -5.33
CA GLY A 572 -15.94 7.67 -4.88
C GLY A 572 -17.16 8.01 -5.73
N ASP A 573 -16.96 8.55 -6.94
CA ASP A 573 -18.01 8.75 -7.95
C ASP A 573 -18.18 7.44 -8.76
N PHE A 574 -18.65 6.39 -8.09
CA PHE A 574 -18.70 5.03 -8.65
C PHE A 574 -19.64 4.93 -9.85
N GLN A 575 -20.71 5.72 -9.86
CA GLN A 575 -21.65 5.74 -10.97
C GLN A 575 -20.98 6.28 -12.23
N LEU A 576 -20.26 7.40 -12.12
CA LEU A 576 -19.46 7.92 -13.23
C LEU A 576 -18.40 6.91 -13.69
N ALA A 577 -17.73 6.23 -12.76
CA ALA A 577 -16.74 5.20 -13.10
C ALA A 577 -17.37 4.06 -13.91
N LEU A 578 -18.51 3.53 -13.46
CA LEU A 578 -19.25 2.45 -14.11
C LEU A 578 -19.77 2.86 -15.49
N ASP A 579 -20.36 4.05 -15.62
CA ASP A 579 -20.84 4.56 -16.91
C ASP A 579 -19.70 4.70 -17.93
N LEU A 580 -18.53 5.16 -17.47
CA LEU A 580 -17.34 5.31 -18.32
C LEU A 580 -16.73 3.96 -18.72
N PHE A 581 -16.68 2.98 -17.82
CA PHE A 581 -16.24 1.63 -18.18
C PHE A 581 -17.20 0.99 -19.17
N ARG A 582 -18.52 1.07 -18.97
CA ARG A 582 -19.52 0.57 -19.91
C ARG A 582 -19.37 1.19 -21.29
N LYS A 583 -19.10 2.49 -21.34
CA LYS A 583 -18.84 3.19 -22.60
C LYS A 583 -17.55 2.71 -23.26
N ALA A 584 -16.47 2.56 -22.50
CA ALA A 584 -15.20 2.04 -23.00
C ALA A 584 -15.30 0.58 -23.50
N GLU A 585 -16.14 -0.26 -22.87
CA GLU A 585 -16.41 -1.64 -23.26
C GLU A 585 -17.10 -1.76 -24.64
N GLN A 586 -17.78 -0.70 -25.10
CA GLN A 586 -18.38 -0.67 -26.44
C GLN A 586 -17.32 -0.60 -27.55
N ASP A 587 -16.14 -0.04 -27.25
CA ASP A 587 -15.04 0.12 -28.20
C ASP A 587 -14.07 -1.08 -28.19
N GLY A 588 -14.21 -2.01 -27.24
CA GLY A 588 -13.37 -3.20 -27.10
C GLY A 588 -13.22 -3.68 -25.66
N PRO A 589 -12.54 -4.81 -25.43
CA PRO A 589 -12.30 -5.32 -24.07
C PRO A 589 -11.47 -4.33 -23.25
N LEU A 590 -11.83 -4.18 -21.98
CA LEU A 590 -11.05 -3.36 -21.05
C LEU A 590 -9.65 -3.94 -20.85
N PRO A 591 -8.60 -3.10 -20.76
CA PRO A 591 -7.30 -3.52 -20.28
C PRO A 591 -7.38 -4.12 -18.87
N ASP A 592 -6.51 -5.07 -18.52
CA ASP A 592 -6.60 -5.85 -17.27
C ASP A 592 -6.75 -4.99 -16.00
N TYR A 593 -6.02 -3.88 -15.92
CA TYR A 593 -6.10 -2.96 -14.78
C TYR A 593 -7.52 -2.35 -14.63
N ALA A 594 -8.17 -2.03 -15.74
CA ALA A 594 -9.53 -1.48 -15.76
C ALA A 594 -10.57 -2.59 -15.57
N ALA A 595 -10.37 -3.76 -16.19
CA ALA A 595 -11.25 -4.92 -16.04
C ALA A 595 -11.35 -5.39 -14.59
N LYS A 596 -10.25 -5.38 -13.84
CA LYS A 596 -10.23 -5.72 -12.41
C LYS A 596 -11.10 -4.79 -11.56
N VAL A 597 -10.96 -3.48 -11.75
CA VAL A 597 -11.76 -2.47 -11.05
C VAL A 597 -13.24 -2.56 -11.47
N ARG A 598 -13.50 -2.70 -12.78
CA ARG A 598 -14.84 -2.93 -13.33
C ARG A 598 -15.53 -4.15 -12.69
N LYS A 599 -14.83 -5.28 -12.54
CA LYS A 599 -15.34 -6.48 -11.88
C LYS A 599 -15.66 -6.23 -10.40
N GLN A 600 -14.84 -5.45 -9.71
CA GLN A 600 -15.10 -5.07 -8.31
C GLN A 600 -16.33 -4.17 -8.18
N LEU A 601 -16.58 -3.29 -9.15
CA LEU A 601 -17.74 -2.40 -9.12
C LEU A 601 -19.03 -3.07 -9.64
N HIS A 602 -18.94 -4.20 -10.35
CA HIS A 602 -20.09 -4.90 -10.93
C HIS A 602 -21.18 -5.26 -9.89
N ALA A 603 -20.79 -5.61 -8.66
CA ALA A 603 -21.75 -5.90 -7.59
C ALA A 603 -22.58 -4.68 -7.15
N LEU A 604 -22.18 -3.46 -7.50
CA LEU A 604 -22.94 -2.23 -7.23
C LEU A 604 -24.01 -1.95 -8.30
N GLU A 605 -23.95 -2.60 -9.46
CA GLU A 605 -24.95 -2.46 -10.54
C GLU A 605 -26.13 -3.43 -10.40
N LEU A 606 -25.93 -4.51 -9.63
CA LEU A 606 -26.94 -5.55 -9.45
C LEU A 606 -27.83 -5.22 -8.25
N PRO A 607 -29.14 -5.55 -8.32
CA PRO A 607 -29.97 -5.63 -7.13
C PRO A 607 -29.28 -6.49 -6.07
N LEU A 608 -29.38 -6.09 -4.79
CA LEU A 608 -28.62 -6.70 -3.70
C LEU A 608 -28.68 -8.23 -3.67
N VAL A 609 -29.86 -8.81 -3.94
CA VAL A 609 -30.06 -10.27 -3.96
C VAL A 609 -29.27 -10.93 -5.09
N GLU A 610 -29.32 -10.35 -6.30
CA GLU A 610 -28.57 -10.85 -7.46
C GLU A 610 -27.05 -10.68 -7.29
N ALA A 611 -26.62 -9.60 -6.64
CA ALA A 611 -25.22 -9.38 -6.29
C ALA A 611 -24.70 -10.49 -5.36
N VAL A 612 -25.51 -10.90 -4.38
CA VAL A 612 -25.19 -12.02 -3.47
C VAL A 612 -25.15 -13.34 -4.24
N ASP A 613 -26.16 -13.63 -5.08
CA ASP A 613 -26.22 -14.87 -5.86
C ASP A 613 -25.02 -15.01 -6.80
N ARG A 614 -24.60 -13.91 -7.46
CA ARG A 614 -23.42 -13.91 -8.33
C ARG A 614 -22.14 -14.16 -7.55
N LEU A 615 -21.92 -13.44 -6.44
CA LEU A 615 -20.72 -13.63 -5.61
C LEU A 615 -20.65 -15.03 -5.02
N GLN A 616 -21.80 -15.58 -4.61
CA GLN A 616 -21.88 -16.96 -4.13
C GLN A 616 -21.48 -17.94 -5.25
N ALA A 617 -22.02 -17.80 -6.46
CA ALA A 617 -21.67 -18.65 -7.59
C ALA A 617 -20.18 -18.56 -7.96
N ASP A 618 -19.58 -17.36 -7.91
CA ASP A 618 -18.15 -17.16 -8.16
C ASP A 618 -17.29 -17.88 -7.09
N VAL A 619 -17.70 -17.82 -5.81
CA VAL A 619 -17.06 -18.55 -4.71
C VAL A 619 -17.18 -20.07 -4.92
N GLU A 620 -18.39 -20.56 -5.23
CA GLU A 620 -18.65 -21.99 -5.50
C GLU A 620 -17.87 -22.51 -6.73
N ALA A 621 -17.57 -21.64 -7.70
CA ALA A 621 -16.74 -21.96 -8.86
C ALA A 621 -15.22 -21.97 -8.57
N GLY A 622 -14.80 -21.74 -7.32
CA GLY A 622 -13.40 -21.79 -6.89
C GLY A 622 -12.62 -20.49 -7.11
N ALA A 623 -13.30 -19.37 -7.37
CA ALA A 623 -12.68 -18.03 -7.41
C ALA A 623 -12.69 -17.34 -6.02
N GLU A 624 -12.69 -18.15 -4.96
CA GLU A 624 -12.78 -17.70 -3.57
C GLU A 624 -11.45 -17.16 -3.05
N ASP A 625 -11.50 -15.95 -2.49
CA ASP A 625 -10.40 -15.33 -1.75
C ASP A 625 -10.99 -14.61 -0.51
N VAL A 626 -10.13 -14.15 0.39
CA VAL A 626 -10.56 -13.43 1.61
C VAL A 626 -11.47 -12.25 1.29
N VAL A 627 -11.18 -11.52 0.22
CA VAL A 627 -11.87 -10.27 -0.13
C VAL A 627 -13.27 -10.58 -0.65
N SER A 628 -13.41 -11.57 -1.54
CA SER A 628 -14.69 -12.01 -2.08
C SER A 628 -15.57 -12.64 -0.99
N LEU A 629 -15.01 -13.44 -0.08
CA LEU A 629 -15.74 -14.02 1.05
C LEU A 629 -16.17 -12.97 2.09
N CYS A 630 -15.30 -12.01 2.43
CA CYS A 630 -15.68 -10.89 3.31
C CYS A 630 -16.78 -10.02 2.69
N ARG A 631 -16.78 -9.87 1.35
CA ARG A 631 -17.82 -9.13 0.65
C ARG A 631 -19.14 -9.89 0.60
N LEU A 632 -19.08 -11.18 0.30
CA LEU A 632 -20.25 -12.08 0.33
C LEU A 632 -20.88 -12.05 1.72
N CYS A 633 -20.08 -12.10 2.79
CA CYS A 633 -20.56 -11.97 4.16
C CYS A 633 -21.43 -10.72 4.38
N ARG A 634 -20.90 -9.55 3.99
CA ARG A 634 -21.59 -8.28 4.21
C ARG A 634 -22.86 -8.16 3.36
N LEU A 635 -22.80 -8.49 2.07
CA LEU A 635 -23.95 -8.39 1.19
C LEU A 635 -25.02 -9.42 1.54
N ALA A 636 -24.64 -10.63 1.94
CA ALA A 636 -25.57 -11.65 2.42
C ALA A 636 -26.31 -11.18 3.69
N ALA A 637 -25.62 -10.58 4.66
CA ALA A 637 -26.26 -9.99 5.84
C ALA A 637 -27.23 -8.87 5.47
N ALA A 638 -26.81 -7.94 4.59
CA ALA A 638 -27.68 -6.87 4.10
C ALA A 638 -28.90 -7.42 3.33
N ALA A 639 -28.78 -8.60 2.70
CA ALA A 639 -29.86 -9.31 2.01
C ALA A 639 -30.72 -10.18 2.94
N GLY A 640 -30.42 -10.24 4.24
CA GLY A 640 -31.12 -11.08 5.22
C GLY A 640 -30.75 -12.58 5.14
N ARG A 641 -29.69 -12.93 4.40
CA ARG A 641 -29.16 -14.30 4.28
C ARG A 641 -28.07 -14.54 5.33
N PHE A 642 -28.45 -14.52 6.61
CA PHE A 642 -27.50 -14.54 7.74
C PHE A 642 -26.66 -15.82 7.79
N ASP A 643 -27.22 -16.98 7.50
CA ASP A 643 -26.47 -18.25 7.48
C ASP A 643 -25.35 -18.24 6.43
N LEU A 644 -25.63 -17.68 5.24
CA LEU A 644 -24.64 -17.49 4.18
C LEU A 644 -23.56 -16.50 4.61
N SER A 645 -23.94 -15.46 5.34
CA SER A 645 -22.99 -14.48 5.87
C SER A 645 -21.98 -15.13 6.82
N VAL A 646 -22.47 -15.98 7.74
CA VAL A 646 -21.63 -16.71 8.70
C VAL A 646 -20.80 -17.79 8.01
N SER A 647 -21.38 -18.55 7.08
CA SER A 647 -20.66 -19.63 6.38
C SER A 647 -19.50 -19.10 5.54
N ALA A 648 -19.68 -17.95 4.88
CA ALA A 648 -18.62 -17.28 4.11
C ALA A 648 -17.42 -16.91 4.99
N LEU A 649 -17.65 -16.38 6.20
CA LEU A 649 -16.55 -16.05 7.13
C LEU A 649 -15.89 -17.28 7.74
N ARG A 650 -16.64 -18.36 8.00
CA ARG A 650 -16.04 -19.63 8.41
C ARG A 650 -15.13 -20.18 7.33
N ARG A 651 -15.58 -20.17 6.08
CA ARG A 651 -14.78 -20.57 4.93
C ARG A 651 -13.51 -19.71 4.80
N ALA A 652 -13.63 -18.40 4.98
CA ALA A 652 -12.48 -17.49 4.98
C ALA A 652 -11.47 -17.80 6.09
N LEU A 653 -11.95 -18.14 7.31
CA LEU A 653 -11.09 -18.49 8.44
C LEU A 653 -10.40 -19.84 8.25
N GLU A 654 -11.08 -20.80 7.60
CA GLU A 654 -10.50 -22.10 7.25
C GLU A 654 -9.39 -21.97 6.19
N LEU A 655 -9.60 -21.15 5.16
CA LEU A 655 -8.64 -20.93 4.08
C LEU A 655 -7.43 -20.11 4.55
N HIS A 656 -7.68 -19.07 5.37
CA HIS A 656 -6.67 -18.11 5.80
C HIS A 656 -6.80 -17.82 7.31
N PRO A 657 -6.34 -18.73 8.19
CA PRO A 657 -6.56 -18.62 9.64
C PRO A 657 -5.90 -17.42 10.31
N LEU A 658 -4.80 -16.91 9.73
CA LEU A 658 -4.07 -15.73 10.22
C LEU A 658 -4.53 -14.41 9.59
N GLU A 659 -5.55 -14.44 8.74
CA GLU A 659 -6.07 -13.23 8.11
C GLU A 659 -6.92 -12.41 9.11
N TRP A 660 -6.39 -11.25 9.51
CA TRP A 660 -7.04 -10.40 10.50
C TRP A 660 -8.38 -9.83 10.00
N ARG A 661 -8.53 -9.59 8.68
CA ARG A 661 -9.77 -9.04 8.09
C ARG A 661 -10.96 -9.98 8.31
N THR A 662 -10.73 -11.28 8.31
CA THR A 662 -11.76 -12.29 8.61
C THR A 662 -12.25 -12.16 10.05
N VAL A 663 -11.33 -12.08 11.02
CA VAL A 663 -11.68 -11.91 12.45
C VAL A 663 -12.33 -10.55 12.71
N TYR A 664 -11.84 -9.51 12.05
CA TYR A 664 -12.45 -8.18 12.04
C TYR A 664 -13.92 -8.22 11.59
N ARG A 665 -14.22 -8.98 10.53
CA ARG A 665 -15.61 -9.17 10.06
C ARG A 665 -16.42 -10.06 11.00
N LEU A 666 -15.84 -11.12 11.57
CA LEU A 666 -16.51 -11.97 12.56
C LEU A 666 -16.96 -11.19 13.79
N ASN A 667 -16.15 -10.24 14.27
CA ASN A 667 -16.55 -9.32 15.33
C ASN A 667 -17.78 -8.48 15.00
N ARG A 668 -18.12 -8.35 13.70
CA ARG A 668 -19.22 -7.53 13.17
C ARG A 668 -20.42 -8.30 12.64
N VAL A 669 -20.43 -9.62 12.86
CA VAL A 669 -21.59 -10.47 12.58
C VAL A 669 -22.17 -10.93 13.92
N PHE A 670 -23.47 -10.79 14.11
CA PHE A 670 -24.14 -11.29 15.31
C PHE A 670 -24.36 -12.80 15.18
N LEU A 671 -23.82 -13.54 16.15
CA LEU A 671 -23.82 -14.99 16.18
C LEU A 671 -24.59 -15.46 17.41
N THR A 672 -25.14 -16.66 17.35
CA THR A 672 -25.67 -17.30 18.55
C THR A 672 -24.56 -17.58 19.55
N ARG A 673 -24.87 -17.67 20.84
CA ARG A 673 -23.88 -17.94 21.89
C ARG A 673 -23.13 -19.27 21.68
N ALA A 674 -23.80 -20.25 21.10
CA ALA A 674 -23.19 -21.54 20.76
C ALA A 674 -22.11 -21.38 19.68
N GLU A 675 -22.36 -20.54 18.68
CA GLU A 675 -21.43 -20.27 17.59
C GLU A 675 -20.27 -19.37 18.01
N ASP A 676 -20.53 -18.33 18.81
CA ASP A 676 -19.48 -17.52 19.45
C ASP A 676 -18.51 -18.43 20.23
N LYS A 677 -19.03 -19.39 20.99
CA LYS A 677 -18.20 -20.35 21.73
C LYS A 677 -17.38 -21.25 20.81
N LYS A 678 -17.96 -21.72 19.70
CA LYS A 678 -17.27 -22.58 18.73
C LYS A 678 -16.15 -21.80 18.03
N ILE A 679 -16.48 -20.64 17.45
CA ILE A 679 -15.52 -19.79 16.74
C ILE A 679 -14.44 -19.30 17.68
N PHE A 680 -14.77 -18.93 18.92
CA PHE A 680 -13.76 -18.55 19.91
C PHE A 680 -12.80 -19.70 20.22
N ALA A 681 -13.28 -20.95 20.29
CA ALA A 681 -12.39 -22.10 20.47
C ALA A 681 -11.44 -22.28 19.27
N ASP A 682 -11.93 -22.07 18.05
CA ASP A 682 -11.09 -22.11 16.84
C ASP A 682 -10.06 -20.98 16.81
N LEU A 683 -10.49 -19.75 17.10
CA LEU A 683 -9.59 -18.59 17.19
C LEU A 683 -8.56 -18.77 18.31
N LYS A 684 -8.97 -19.30 19.47
CA LYS A 684 -8.04 -19.58 20.57
C LYS A 684 -7.00 -20.62 20.17
N ARG A 685 -7.39 -21.67 19.45
CA ARG A 685 -6.44 -22.63 18.87
C ARG A 685 -5.46 -21.89 17.94
N VAL A 686 -5.96 -21.08 17.01
CA VAL A 686 -5.09 -20.27 16.13
C VAL A 686 -4.12 -19.40 16.94
N ALA A 687 -4.61 -18.65 17.93
CA ALA A 687 -3.82 -17.77 18.78
C ALA A 687 -2.74 -18.48 19.62
N THR A 688 -2.93 -19.77 19.90
CA THR A 688 -2.02 -20.57 20.73
C THR A 688 -1.08 -21.46 19.93
N THR A 689 -1.48 -21.89 18.73
CA THR A 689 -0.68 -22.80 17.89
C THR A 689 0.10 -22.10 16.78
N LEU A 690 -0.29 -20.89 16.42
CA LEU A 690 0.34 -20.08 15.39
C LEU A 690 0.86 -18.78 16.01
N GLU A 691 1.53 -17.95 15.21
CA GLU A 691 2.04 -16.64 15.61
C GLU A 691 1.27 -15.53 14.87
N PRO A 692 0.11 -15.06 15.39
CA PRO A 692 -0.66 -14.02 14.74
C PRO A 692 -0.04 -12.63 14.96
N GLU A 693 -0.15 -11.77 13.95
CA GLU A 693 0.26 -10.38 14.01
C GLU A 693 -0.59 -9.53 15.00
N PRO A 694 -0.09 -8.34 15.41
CA PRO A 694 -0.81 -7.47 16.35
C PRO A 694 -2.25 -7.11 15.97
N SER A 695 -2.50 -6.84 14.67
CA SER A 695 -3.85 -6.52 14.17
C SER A 695 -4.83 -7.67 14.37
N TRP A 696 -4.38 -8.90 14.12
CA TRP A 696 -5.16 -10.11 14.39
C TRP A 696 -5.39 -10.28 15.89
N LEU A 697 -4.37 -10.09 16.73
CA LEU A 697 -4.48 -10.20 18.18
C LEU A 697 -5.46 -9.19 18.79
N LEU A 698 -5.54 -7.96 18.27
CA LEU A 698 -6.56 -7.00 18.69
C LEU A 698 -7.96 -7.53 18.39
N GLN A 699 -8.20 -8.03 17.17
CA GLN A 699 -9.50 -8.60 16.81
C GLN A 699 -9.83 -9.84 17.64
N TYR A 700 -8.84 -10.68 17.94
CA TYR A 700 -8.98 -11.82 18.84
C TYR A 700 -9.36 -11.38 20.26
N ALA A 701 -8.72 -10.34 20.80
CA ALA A 701 -9.05 -9.82 22.11
C ALA A 701 -10.50 -9.31 22.18
N LEU A 702 -10.96 -8.57 21.17
CA LEU A 702 -12.35 -8.12 21.06
C LEU A 702 -13.32 -9.31 21.00
N PHE A 703 -12.98 -10.34 20.22
CA PHE A 703 -13.80 -11.55 20.11
C PHE A 703 -13.82 -12.34 21.42
N ALA A 704 -12.69 -12.44 22.12
CA ALA A 704 -12.59 -13.06 23.44
C ALA A 704 -13.47 -12.32 24.48
N LEU A 705 -13.44 -10.99 24.46
CA LEU A 705 -14.27 -10.15 25.32
C LEU A 705 -15.76 -10.38 25.06
N ARG A 706 -16.16 -10.47 23.78
CA ARG A 706 -17.52 -10.81 23.33
C ARG A 706 -17.94 -12.22 23.77
N ALA A 707 -17.09 -13.22 23.53
CA ALA A 707 -17.35 -14.63 23.87
C ALA A 707 -17.39 -14.91 25.38
N GLY A 708 -17.00 -13.93 26.20
CA GLY A 708 -17.13 -14.01 27.65
C GLY A 708 -15.81 -14.15 28.41
N SER A 709 -14.72 -14.36 27.68
CA SER A 709 -13.37 -14.65 28.17
C SER A 709 -12.62 -13.37 28.54
N LYS A 710 -13.03 -12.71 29.63
CA LYS A 710 -12.46 -11.42 30.06
C LYS A 710 -10.95 -11.50 30.34
N SER A 711 -10.47 -12.57 30.97
CA SER A 711 -9.04 -12.75 31.26
C SER A 711 -8.22 -12.82 29.97
N GLU A 712 -8.61 -13.71 29.05
CA GLU A 712 -7.96 -13.89 27.75
C GLU A 712 -7.90 -12.58 26.95
N GLY A 713 -9.03 -11.87 26.87
CA GLY A 713 -9.10 -10.60 26.17
C GLY A 713 -8.18 -9.55 26.81
N ARG A 714 -8.12 -9.48 28.14
CA ARG A 714 -7.23 -8.55 28.85
C ARG A 714 -5.76 -8.91 28.69
N GLU A 715 -5.39 -10.19 28.85
CA GLU A 715 -4.01 -10.66 28.67
C GLU A 715 -3.52 -10.36 27.25
N THR A 716 -4.39 -10.55 26.26
CA THR A 716 -4.08 -10.19 24.88
C THR A 716 -3.93 -8.68 24.68
N LEU A 717 -4.80 -7.86 25.30
CA LEU A 717 -4.67 -6.40 25.22
C LEU A 717 -3.42 -5.87 25.92
N VAL A 718 -3.02 -6.47 27.05
CA VAL A 718 -1.76 -6.13 27.75
C VAL A 718 -0.57 -6.43 26.84
N ARG A 719 -0.58 -7.52 26.08
CA ARG A 719 0.49 -7.79 25.10
C ARG A 719 0.57 -6.77 23.96
N LEU A 720 -0.49 -5.96 23.77
CA LEU A 720 -0.56 -4.95 22.72
C LEU A 720 -0.35 -3.53 23.26
N ASP A 721 -0.29 -3.33 24.58
CA ASP A 721 -0.33 -2.00 25.19
C ASP A 721 0.88 -1.13 24.83
N GLU A 722 2.04 -1.73 24.60
CA GLU A 722 3.29 -1.09 24.20
C GLU A 722 3.46 -1.01 22.67
N THR A 723 2.53 -1.55 21.87
CA THR A 723 2.62 -1.42 20.41
C THR A 723 2.32 0.00 19.95
N GLU A 724 3.08 0.50 18.97
CA GLU A 724 2.97 1.90 18.53
C GLU A 724 1.59 2.23 17.96
N LEU A 725 1.13 1.45 16.97
CA LEU A 725 -0.14 1.70 16.28
C LEU A 725 -1.38 1.31 17.10
N LEU A 726 -1.34 0.16 17.78
CA LEU A 726 -2.53 -0.41 18.45
C LEU A 726 -2.55 -0.18 19.97
N GLY A 727 -1.41 0.19 20.57
CA GLY A 727 -1.27 0.45 22.00
C GLY A 727 -2.24 1.50 22.53
N PRO A 728 -2.46 2.66 21.87
CA PRO A 728 -3.45 3.64 22.33
C PRO A 728 -4.86 3.05 22.47
N THR A 729 -5.29 2.25 21.48
CA THR A 729 -6.59 1.56 21.53
C THR A 729 -6.62 0.50 22.62
N ALA A 730 -5.56 -0.30 22.76
CA ALA A 730 -5.46 -1.33 23.78
C ALA A 730 -5.49 -0.76 25.21
N ARG A 731 -4.74 0.31 25.47
CA ARG A 731 -4.73 1.03 26.75
C ARG A 731 -6.09 1.65 27.06
N SER A 732 -6.74 2.27 26.08
CA SER A 732 -8.09 2.83 26.26
C SER A 732 -9.13 1.74 26.60
N LEU A 733 -9.04 0.58 25.95
CA LEU A 733 -9.85 -0.60 26.27
C LEU A 733 -9.58 -1.15 27.67
N LEU A 734 -8.31 -1.28 28.06
CA LEU A 734 -7.92 -1.74 29.39
C LEU A 734 -8.46 -0.81 30.48
N ALA A 735 -8.29 0.50 30.32
CA ALA A 735 -8.77 1.51 31.25
C ALA A 735 -10.30 1.47 31.41
N ALA A 736 -11.04 1.38 30.30
CA ALA A 736 -12.49 1.21 30.35
C ALA A 736 -12.89 -0.10 31.05
N LEU A 737 -12.20 -1.21 30.76
CA LEU A 737 -12.47 -2.51 31.38
C LEU A 737 -12.16 -2.55 32.88
N ASP A 738 -11.24 -1.70 33.36
CA ASP A 738 -10.90 -1.53 34.78
C ASP A 738 -12.05 -0.84 35.52
N VAL A 739 -12.57 0.27 34.97
CA VAL A 739 -13.73 0.99 35.54
C VAL A 739 -14.98 0.10 35.56
N LEU A 740 -15.20 -0.70 34.51
CA LEU A 740 -16.33 -1.63 34.43
C LEU A 740 -16.21 -2.82 35.39
N GLY A 741 -15.04 -3.07 35.98
CA GLY A 741 -14.88 -4.03 37.08
C GLY A 741 -15.26 -5.48 36.76
N LYS A 742 -15.61 -6.26 37.79
CA LYS A 742 -15.90 -7.72 37.68
C LYS A 742 -17.40 -8.05 37.60
N SER A 743 -18.25 -7.05 37.38
CA SER A 743 -19.70 -7.22 37.35
C SER A 743 -20.12 -8.23 36.31
N ARG A 744 -21.07 -9.10 36.68
CA ARG A 744 -21.64 -10.08 35.76
C ARG A 744 -22.82 -9.43 35.02
N PRO A 745 -22.90 -9.56 33.68
CA PRO A 745 -24.04 -9.08 32.91
C PRO A 745 -25.33 -9.74 33.38
N ARG A 746 -26.43 -8.99 33.34
CA ARG A 746 -27.76 -9.54 33.60
C ARG A 746 -28.13 -10.55 32.50
N LYS A 747 -28.86 -11.61 32.87
CA LYS A 747 -29.14 -12.77 31.98
C LYS A 747 -29.74 -12.37 30.63
N ALA A 748 -30.63 -11.37 30.60
CA ALA A 748 -31.28 -10.91 29.37
C ALA A 748 -30.31 -10.28 28.36
N VAL A 749 -29.20 -9.67 28.81
CA VAL A 749 -28.17 -9.10 27.92
C VAL A 749 -27.44 -10.19 27.13
N LEU A 750 -27.36 -11.39 27.67
CA LEU A 750 -26.69 -12.51 27.02
C LEU A 750 -27.58 -13.26 26.01
N GLY A 751 -28.84 -12.84 25.82
CA GLY A 751 -29.75 -13.48 24.87
C GLY A 751 -29.20 -13.50 23.43
N ASP A 752 -29.69 -14.44 22.63
CA ASP A 752 -29.32 -14.54 21.20
C ASP A 752 -30.15 -13.62 20.31
N GLY A 753 -31.27 -13.09 20.82
CA GLY A 753 -32.13 -12.18 20.08
C GLY A 753 -31.48 -10.82 19.79
N ASP A 754 -31.91 -10.22 18.69
CA ASP A 754 -31.50 -8.89 18.27
C ASP A 754 -32.17 -7.79 19.11
N VAL A 755 -33.31 -8.11 19.73
CA VAL A 755 -33.99 -7.27 20.73
C VAL A 755 -33.84 -7.91 22.11
N ARG A 756 -33.06 -7.26 22.99
CA ARG A 756 -32.85 -7.75 24.37
C ARG A 756 -33.35 -6.76 25.38
N ILE A 757 -34.34 -7.17 26.17
CA ILE A 757 -35.01 -6.31 27.15
C ILE A 757 -34.60 -6.71 28.56
N VAL A 758 -34.01 -5.77 29.29
CA VAL A 758 -33.76 -5.88 30.73
C VAL A 758 -34.82 -5.10 31.48
N ARG A 759 -35.75 -5.84 32.12
CA ARG A 759 -36.79 -5.24 32.96
C ARG A 759 -36.26 -4.94 34.35
N LYS A 760 -36.56 -3.75 34.88
CA LYS A 760 -36.24 -3.34 36.25
C LYS A 760 -37.54 -3.00 36.96
N ARG A 761 -37.71 -3.53 38.17
CA ARG A 761 -38.89 -3.25 38.98
C ARG A 761 -38.84 -1.79 39.45
N GLY A 762 -39.95 -1.08 39.29
CA GLY A 762 -40.02 0.36 39.62
C GLY A 762 -39.16 1.21 38.69
N ALA A 763 -38.96 0.78 37.44
CA ALA A 763 -38.33 1.64 36.45
C ALA A 763 -39.22 2.84 36.15
N GLU A 764 -38.61 4.02 36.12
CA GLU A 764 -39.26 5.29 35.80
C GLU A 764 -38.98 5.70 34.35
N TYR A 765 -37.98 5.08 33.73
CA TYR A 765 -37.47 5.45 32.41
C TYR A 765 -37.19 4.25 31.52
N THR A 766 -37.01 4.50 30.22
CA THR A 766 -36.52 3.50 29.26
C THR A 766 -35.26 4.02 28.57
N VAL A 767 -34.21 3.20 28.53
CA VAL A 767 -32.99 3.46 27.75
C VAL A 767 -32.95 2.48 26.58
N VAL A 768 -32.88 3.01 25.36
CA VAL A 768 -32.69 2.24 24.13
C VAL A 768 -31.25 2.37 23.68
N VAL A 769 -30.53 1.26 23.68
CA VAL A 769 -29.12 1.16 23.28
C VAL A 769 -29.06 0.62 21.86
N PHE A 770 -28.71 1.48 20.91
CA PHE A 770 -28.39 1.11 19.55
C PHE A 770 -26.95 0.61 19.52
N GLU A 771 -26.78 -0.71 19.41
CA GLU A 771 -25.46 -1.31 19.36
C GLU A 771 -24.79 -1.00 18.02
N GLY A 772 -23.54 -0.56 18.07
CA GLY A 772 -22.70 -0.47 16.89
C GLY A 772 -22.42 -1.84 16.28
N LEU A 773 -21.73 -1.86 15.13
CA LEU A 773 -21.49 -3.08 14.36
C LEU A 773 -20.79 -4.21 15.16
N ILE A 774 -20.07 -3.89 16.24
CA ILE A 774 -19.34 -4.89 17.08
C ILE A 774 -20.19 -5.37 18.28
N GLY A 775 -21.41 -4.86 18.43
CA GLY A 775 -22.33 -5.20 19.52
C GLY A 775 -22.02 -4.45 20.81
N GLY A 776 -22.38 -3.17 20.89
CA GLY A 776 -22.21 -2.32 22.08
C GLY A 776 -21.93 -0.86 21.73
N LEU A 777 -21.17 -0.15 22.57
CA LEU A 777 -20.75 1.24 22.30
C LEU A 777 -19.24 1.29 22.05
N SER A 778 -18.84 1.79 20.88
CA SER A 778 -17.46 1.69 20.37
C SER A 778 -16.97 0.23 20.40
N TYR A 779 -15.92 -0.08 21.18
CA TYR A 779 -15.40 -1.46 21.34
C TYR A 779 -15.89 -2.15 22.63
N ILE A 780 -16.73 -1.51 23.44
CA ILE A 780 -17.25 -2.11 24.67
C ILE A 780 -18.51 -2.90 24.35
N ASN A 781 -18.38 -4.23 24.44
CA ASN A 781 -19.51 -5.13 24.24
C ASN A 781 -20.61 -4.89 25.30
N SER A 782 -21.89 -5.04 24.93
CA SER A 782 -23.02 -4.82 25.85
C SER A 782 -22.94 -5.65 27.13
N ARG A 783 -22.26 -6.79 27.08
CA ARG A 783 -21.92 -7.61 28.25
C ARG A 783 -21.21 -6.84 29.38
N TYR A 784 -20.39 -5.86 29.05
CA TYR A 784 -19.68 -5.04 30.04
C TYR A 784 -20.36 -3.70 30.26
N LEU A 785 -20.92 -3.10 29.20
CA LEU A 785 -21.70 -1.87 29.28
C LEU A 785 -22.86 -1.98 30.27
N ASP A 786 -23.47 -3.16 30.39
CA ASP A 786 -24.57 -3.44 31.33
C ASP A 786 -24.23 -3.06 32.77
N THR A 787 -22.94 -3.03 33.14
CA THR A 787 -22.48 -2.59 34.46
C THR A 787 -22.87 -1.14 34.77
N ILE A 788 -22.75 -0.25 33.79
CA ILE A 788 -23.12 1.17 33.96
C ILE A 788 -24.64 1.32 33.95
N LEU A 789 -25.33 0.51 33.14
CA LEU A 789 -26.78 0.58 32.93
C LEU A 789 -27.59 -0.14 34.02
N ALA A 790 -26.96 -1.00 34.83
CA ALA A 790 -27.64 -1.76 35.88
C ALA A 790 -28.17 -0.88 37.03
N ASP A 791 -27.43 0.19 37.35
CA ASP A 791 -27.76 1.09 38.46
C ASP A 791 -28.92 2.03 38.13
N LEU A 792 -29.13 2.34 36.85
CA LEU A 792 -30.15 3.29 36.41
C LEU A 792 -31.57 2.81 36.74
N PRO A 793 -32.49 3.67 37.19
CA PRO A 793 -33.90 3.31 37.45
C PRO A 793 -34.70 3.16 36.14
N ALA A 794 -34.18 2.37 35.20
CA ALA A 794 -34.70 2.27 33.84
C ALA A 794 -34.85 0.82 33.36
N HIS A 795 -35.82 0.62 32.46
CA HIS A 795 -35.80 -0.49 31.53
C HIS A 795 -34.71 -0.26 30.50
N ILE A 796 -33.99 -1.32 30.11
CA ILE A 796 -32.95 -1.23 29.08
C ILE A 796 -33.36 -2.11 27.89
N ILE A 797 -33.39 -1.53 26.70
CA ILE A 797 -33.60 -2.24 25.43
C ILE A 797 -32.29 -2.17 24.66
N TYR A 798 -31.66 -3.31 24.39
CA TYR A 798 -30.51 -3.39 23.50
C TYR A 798 -30.98 -3.84 22.12
N LEU A 799 -30.59 -3.09 21.09
CA LEU A 799 -30.91 -3.36 19.70
C LEU A 799 -29.64 -3.67 18.92
N ARG A 800 -29.64 -4.79 18.21
CA ARG A 800 -28.62 -5.16 17.21
C ARG A 800 -29.16 -4.96 15.82
N ASP A 801 -28.27 -4.62 14.90
CA ASP A 801 -28.56 -4.52 13.49
C ASP A 801 -27.97 -5.72 12.74
N PRO A 802 -28.72 -6.82 12.58
CA PRO A 802 -28.23 -8.02 11.90
C PRO A 802 -27.94 -7.79 10.42
N HIS A 803 -28.51 -6.73 9.81
CA HIS A 803 -28.26 -6.37 8.42
C HIS A 803 -26.95 -5.59 8.22
N GLY A 804 -26.42 -4.95 9.28
CA GLY A 804 -25.27 -4.07 9.18
C GLY A 804 -25.54 -2.87 8.25
N GLN A 805 -26.77 -2.36 8.29
CA GLN A 805 -27.30 -1.25 7.50
C GLN A 805 -27.81 -0.11 8.38
N ILE A 806 -27.19 0.07 9.55
CA ILE A 806 -27.49 1.07 10.58
C ILE A 806 -28.99 1.20 10.89
N PHE A 807 -29.67 0.04 10.96
CA PHE A 807 -31.10 -0.09 11.23
C PHE A 807 -32.05 0.41 10.11
N LEU A 808 -31.56 0.84 8.94
CA LEU A 808 -32.39 1.27 7.81
C LEU A 808 -33.23 0.15 7.20
N LYS A 809 -32.85 -1.12 7.43
CA LYS A 809 -33.63 -2.30 7.05
C LYS A 809 -34.50 -2.85 8.17
N GLY A 810 -34.62 -2.11 9.28
CA GLY A 810 -35.31 -2.58 10.48
C GLY A 810 -34.53 -3.66 11.24
N VAL A 811 -35.18 -4.20 12.26
CA VAL A 811 -34.72 -5.36 13.04
C VAL A 811 -35.77 -6.44 12.88
N PRO A 812 -35.44 -7.67 12.41
CA PRO A 812 -36.43 -8.69 12.08
C PRO A 812 -37.45 -8.99 13.18
N GLU A 813 -37.06 -8.90 14.45
CA GLU A 813 -37.95 -9.10 15.61
C GLU A 813 -38.94 -7.94 15.85
N LEU A 814 -38.69 -6.75 15.29
CA LEU A 814 -39.55 -5.57 15.41
C LEU A 814 -40.25 -5.21 14.09
N GLY A 815 -39.77 -5.70 12.94
CA GLY A 815 -40.39 -5.43 11.65
C GLY A 815 -39.47 -5.72 10.47
N ALA A 816 -40.05 -5.76 9.27
CA ALA A 816 -39.33 -6.04 8.02
C ALA A 816 -38.60 -4.83 7.42
N ASP A 817 -38.84 -3.64 7.96
CA ASP A 817 -38.25 -2.37 7.52
C ASP A 817 -38.11 -1.39 8.69
N GLU A 818 -37.47 -0.24 8.41
CA GLU A 818 -37.22 0.81 9.40
C GLU A 818 -38.51 1.31 10.07
N THR A 819 -39.56 1.61 9.30
CA THR A 819 -40.83 2.18 9.82
C THR A 819 -41.56 1.19 10.72
N ALA A 820 -41.62 -0.07 10.30
CA ALA A 820 -42.22 -1.14 11.09
C ALA A 820 -41.45 -1.34 12.41
N MET A 821 -40.11 -1.35 12.35
CA MET A 821 -39.26 -1.42 13.54
C MET A 821 -39.53 -0.25 14.50
N GLN A 822 -39.58 0.99 14.00
CA GLN A 822 -39.84 2.18 14.81
C GLN A 822 -41.21 2.12 15.48
N THR A 823 -42.24 1.68 14.75
CA THR A 823 -43.61 1.55 15.26
C THR A 823 -43.70 0.48 16.36
N ALA A 824 -43.12 -0.69 16.12
CA ALA A 824 -43.10 -1.77 17.10
C ALA A 824 -42.26 -1.40 18.34
N LEU A 825 -41.16 -0.68 18.16
CA LEU A 825 -40.34 -0.18 19.26
C LEU A 825 -41.11 0.83 20.12
N ALA A 826 -41.83 1.77 19.50
CA ALA A 826 -42.68 2.73 20.21
C ALA A 826 -43.79 2.01 21.02
N SER A 827 -44.46 1.02 20.42
CA SER A 827 -45.45 0.20 21.12
C SER A 827 -44.83 -0.56 22.30
N LEU A 828 -43.65 -1.16 22.08
CA LEU A 828 -42.93 -1.87 23.13
C LEU A 828 -42.60 -0.96 24.30
N ILE A 829 -42.11 0.25 24.03
CA ILE A 829 -41.80 1.26 25.05
C ILE A 829 -43.06 1.67 25.82
N ALA A 830 -44.18 1.88 25.12
CA ALA A 830 -45.46 2.18 25.75
C ALA A 830 -45.92 1.04 26.69
N ASP A 831 -45.76 -0.22 26.27
CA ASP A 831 -46.09 -1.40 27.08
C ASP A 831 -45.18 -1.57 28.30
N LEU A 832 -43.96 -1.03 28.25
CA LEU A 832 -43.08 -0.98 29.44
C LEU A 832 -43.62 -0.01 30.50
N GLY A 833 -44.44 0.97 30.11
CA GLY A 833 -45.12 1.90 31.02
C GLY A 833 -44.20 2.90 31.73
N ALA A 834 -42.97 3.06 31.26
CA ALA A 834 -42.00 4.01 31.81
C ALA A 834 -42.12 5.39 31.15
N GLY A 835 -41.76 6.45 31.88
CA GLY A 835 -41.91 7.85 31.49
C GLY A 835 -40.94 8.27 30.38
N LYS A 836 -39.78 8.84 30.76
CA LYS A 836 -38.84 9.37 29.75
C LYS A 836 -38.11 8.27 28.99
N VAL A 837 -37.83 8.55 27.72
CA VAL A 837 -37.09 7.68 26.80
C VAL A 837 -35.76 8.30 26.43
N VAL A 838 -34.67 7.56 26.66
CA VAL A 838 -33.31 7.96 26.27
C VAL A 838 -32.80 6.99 25.21
N ALA A 839 -32.46 7.49 24.03
CA ALA A 839 -31.77 6.71 23.00
C ALA A 839 -30.26 6.98 23.07
N ILE A 840 -29.44 5.96 22.90
CA ILE A 840 -27.98 6.08 22.89
C ILE A 840 -27.35 5.19 21.83
N GLY A 841 -26.33 5.73 21.15
CA GLY A 841 -25.54 5.00 20.17
C GLY A 841 -24.16 5.62 19.97
N GLY A 842 -23.24 4.86 19.38
CA GLY A 842 -21.91 5.33 19.03
C GLY A 842 -21.65 5.28 17.53
N SER A 843 -20.90 6.27 17.01
CA SER A 843 -20.59 6.39 15.58
C SER A 843 -21.88 6.35 14.74
N ALA A 844 -21.94 5.51 13.70
CA ALA A 844 -23.12 5.37 12.86
C ALA A 844 -24.38 4.88 13.63
N ALA A 845 -24.23 4.15 14.74
CA ALA A 845 -25.37 3.82 15.61
C ALA A 845 -25.86 5.04 16.41
N GLY A 846 -25.04 6.09 16.59
CA GLY A 846 -25.48 7.38 17.12
C GLY A 846 -26.42 8.10 16.16
N TYR A 847 -26.17 8.02 14.85
CA TYR A 847 -27.11 8.48 13.82
C TYR A 847 -28.42 7.68 13.88
N ALA A 848 -28.35 6.35 13.97
CA ALA A 848 -29.53 5.50 14.08
C ALA A 848 -30.36 5.80 15.35
N ALA A 849 -29.68 6.06 16.48
CA ALA A 849 -30.31 6.48 17.73
C ALA A 849 -31.03 7.83 17.59
N LEU A 850 -30.45 8.79 16.87
CA LEU A 850 -31.10 10.07 16.59
C LEU A 850 -32.31 9.89 15.67
N ARG A 851 -32.12 9.20 14.54
CA ARG A 851 -33.18 8.97 13.54
C ARG A 851 -34.37 8.25 14.14
N THR A 852 -34.12 7.14 14.84
CA THR A 852 -35.18 6.39 15.53
C THR A 852 -35.74 7.17 16.71
N GLY A 853 -34.90 7.88 17.46
CA GLY A 853 -35.32 8.73 18.58
C GLY A 853 -36.33 9.80 18.17
N LEU A 854 -36.14 10.43 17.00
CA LEU A 854 -37.10 11.36 16.41
C LEU A 854 -38.43 10.66 16.06
N ALA A 855 -38.39 9.43 15.55
CA ALA A 855 -39.59 8.69 15.15
C ALA A 855 -40.41 8.14 16.33
N ILE A 856 -39.77 7.85 17.47
CA ILE A 856 -40.43 7.30 18.67
C ILE A 856 -40.69 8.34 19.76
N ASP A 857 -40.54 9.64 19.45
CA ASP A 857 -40.66 10.76 20.38
C ASP A 857 -39.77 10.62 21.64
N ALA A 858 -38.50 10.25 21.46
CA ALA A 858 -37.54 10.17 22.56
C ALA A 858 -37.26 11.55 23.18
N ASP A 859 -37.10 11.60 24.51
CA ASP A 859 -36.79 12.85 25.23
C ASP A 859 -35.32 13.27 25.04
N THR A 860 -34.41 12.30 24.98
CA THR A 860 -32.97 12.58 24.86
C THR A 860 -32.27 11.56 23.98
N VAL A 861 -31.35 12.05 23.14
CA VAL A 861 -30.44 11.22 22.35
C VAL A 861 -29.01 11.52 22.79
N ILE A 862 -28.27 10.50 23.19
CA ILE A 862 -26.82 10.59 23.44
C ILE A 862 -26.09 9.95 22.25
N SER A 863 -25.41 10.77 21.47
CA SER A 863 -24.65 10.34 20.30
C SER A 863 -23.14 10.44 20.59
N LEU A 864 -22.47 9.30 20.66
CA LEU A 864 -21.04 9.19 20.94
C LEU A 864 -20.27 9.14 19.61
N ALA A 865 -19.71 10.26 19.16
CA ALA A 865 -19.02 10.40 17.88
C ALA A 865 -19.89 10.06 16.64
N GLY A 866 -21.22 10.18 16.76
CA GLY A 866 -22.14 10.04 15.64
C GLY A 866 -22.20 11.28 14.75
N PHE A 867 -23.12 11.27 13.79
CA PHE A 867 -23.37 12.39 12.87
C PHE A 867 -24.87 12.62 12.71
N VAL A 868 -25.25 13.80 12.20
CA VAL A 868 -26.67 14.17 11.95
C VAL A 868 -27.03 14.19 10.47
N THR A 869 -26.03 14.22 9.59
CA THR A 869 -26.18 14.14 8.15
C THR A 869 -25.02 13.33 7.54
N PRO A 870 -25.28 12.41 6.61
CA PRO A 870 -24.24 11.70 5.89
C PRO A 870 -23.60 12.54 4.78
N SER A 871 -24.24 13.62 4.29
CA SER A 871 -23.73 14.48 3.22
C SER A 871 -22.53 15.36 3.60
N ALA A 872 -22.13 15.34 4.88
CA ALA A 872 -20.94 16.04 5.36
C ALA A 872 -19.63 15.23 5.21
N ALA A 873 -19.64 14.06 4.57
CA ALA A 873 -18.42 13.35 4.21
C ALA A 873 -17.64 14.17 3.17
N ASP A 874 -16.39 14.55 3.49
CA ASP A 874 -15.56 15.36 2.61
C ASP A 874 -14.97 14.48 1.49
N ALA A 875 -14.70 15.07 0.33
CA ALA A 875 -13.86 14.47 -0.72
C ALA A 875 -12.45 14.08 -0.21
N GLN A 876 -12.03 14.61 0.94
CA GLN A 876 -10.79 14.26 1.65
C GLN A 876 -10.90 13.01 2.55
N ASP A 877 -12.10 12.48 2.82
CA ASP A 877 -12.26 11.28 3.62
C ASP A 877 -11.64 10.07 2.90
N ALA A 878 -10.98 9.19 3.66
CA ALA A 878 -10.34 7.99 3.12
C ALA A 878 -11.32 7.13 2.31
N ASP A 879 -10.88 6.61 1.16
CA ASP A 879 -11.70 5.92 0.15
C ASP A 879 -12.65 4.84 0.72
N HIS A 880 -12.17 4.04 1.67
CA HIS A 880 -12.98 3.01 2.35
C HIS A 880 -14.18 3.57 3.14
N ALA A 881 -14.08 4.76 3.73
CA ALA A 881 -15.15 5.39 4.50
C ALA A 881 -16.26 5.92 3.57
N ARG A 882 -15.86 6.48 2.42
CA ARG A 882 -16.80 6.96 1.39
C ARG A 882 -17.53 5.81 0.71
N ARG A 883 -16.83 4.71 0.38
CA ARG A 883 -17.44 3.44 -0.08
C ARG A 883 -18.47 2.92 0.92
N GLY A 884 -18.13 2.91 2.21
CA GLY A 884 -19.03 2.43 3.26
C GLY A 884 -20.32 3.26 3.40
N MET A 885 -20.23 4.59 3.31
CA MET A 885 -21.40 5.48 3.39
C MET A 885 -22.30 5.34 2.16
N ALA A 886 -21.72 5.31 0.95
CA ALA A 886 -22.48 5.12 -0.29
C ALA A 886 -23.19 3.75 -0.33
N GLU A 887 -22.58 2.69 0.20
CA GLU A 887 -23.19 1.37 0.27
C GLU A 887 -24.39 1.29 1.24
N ILE A 888 -24.43 2.14 2.27
CA ILE A 888 -25.50 2.16 3.28
C ILE A 888 -26.63 3.12 2.88
N PHE A 889 -26.27 4.34 2.46
CA PHE A 889 -27.22 5.43 2.21
C PHE A 889 -27.57 5.59 0.72
N GLY A 890 -26.87 4.92 -0.19
CA GLY A 890 -27.06 5.10 -1.62
C GLY A 890 -26.55 6.46 -2.11
N THR A 891 -27.13 6.95 -3.21
CA THR A 891 -26.69 8.17 -3.91
C THR A 891 -27.37 9.45 -3.44
N ASP A 892 -28.57 9.36 -2.85
CA ASP A 892 -29.32 10.52 -2.35
C ASP A 892 -29.08 10.70 -0.84
N LEU A 893 -27.92 11.26 -0.49
CA LEU A 893 -27.52 11.48 0.90
C LEU A 893 -28.36 12.57 1.59
N ASP A 894 -28.96 13.48 0.83
CA ASP A 894 -29.76 14.59 1.38
C ASP A 894 -31.08 14.10 1.97
N ALA A 895 -31.64 13.01 1.44
CA ALA A 895 -32.80 12.32 2.03
C ALA A 895 -32.54 11.80 3.46
N PHE A 896 -31.28 11.72 3.87
CA PHE A 896 -30.84 11.24 5.18
C PHE A 896 -30.35 12.35 6.12
N ASP A 897 -30.53 13.62 5.76
CA ASP A 897 -30.25 14.75 6.64
C ASP A 897 -31.32 14.90 7.73
N LEU A 898 -30.93 14.72 8.99
CA LEU A 898 -31.84 14.79 10.14
C LEU A 898 -31.97 16.21 10.72
N ARG A 899 -31.18 17.19 10.26
CA ARG A 899 -31.22 18.56 10.81
C ARG A 899 -32.61 19.21 10.72
N PRO A 900 -33.36 19.11 9.62
CA PRO A 900 -34.71 19.69 9.54
C PRO A 900 -35.68 19.06 10.55
N GLN A 901 -35.62 17.74 10.70
CA GLN A 901 -36.47 16.99 11.63
C GLN A 901 -36.09 17.29 13.08
N LEU A 902 -34.80 17.38 13.40
CA LEU A 902 -34.34 17.74 14.73
C LEU A 902 -34.81 19.15 15.13
N ARG A 903 -34.72 20.13 14.23
CA ARG A 903 -35.22 21.51 14.48
C ARG A 903 -36.73 21.56 14.71
N SER A 904 -37.51 20.69 14.07
CA SER A 904 -38.97 20.66 14.24
C SER A 904 -39.44 19.88 15.48
N HIS A 905 -38.54 19.20 16.19
CA HIS A 905 -38.84 18.42 17.40
C HIS A 905 -38.16 19.00 18.66
N PRO A 906 -38.58 20.18 19.16
CA PRO A 906 -37.88 20.90 20.23
C PRO A 906 -37.87 20.17 21.59
N LYS A 907 -38.70 19.13 21.75
CA LYS A 907 -38.72 18.29 22.96
C LYS A 907 -37.50 17.37 23.06
N LEU A 908 -37.07 16.81 21.92
CA LEU A 908 -35.93 15.90 21.88
C LEU A 908 -34.64 16.70 22.03
N GLN A 909 -33.83 16.34 23.03
CA GLN A 909 -32.51 16.94 23.26
C GLN A 909 -31.40 16.02 22.72
N LEU A 910 -30.63 16.49 21.76
CA LEU A 910 -29.44 15.80 21.26
C LEU A 910 -28.20 16.21 22.08
N THR A 911 -27.49 15.24 22.66
CA THR A 911 -26.15 15.43 23.21
C THR A 911 -25.14 14.70 22.35
N GLN A 912 -24.29 15.45 21.66
CA GLN A 912 -23.22 14.93 20.81
C GLN A 912 -21.89 14.97 21.57
N VAL A 913 -21.22 13.83 21.71
CA VAL A 913 -19.92 13.73 22.43
C VAL A 913 -18.82 13.40 21.44
N VAL A 914 -17.71 14.15 21.45
CA VAL A 914 -16.56 13.92 20.56
C VAL A 914 -15.23 14.13 21.28
N GLY A 915 -14.14 13.62 20.70
CA GLY A 915 -12.78 13.91 21.17
C GLY A 915 -12.27 15.22 20.58
N GLY A 916 -11.75 16.12 21.42
CA GLY A 916 -11.32 17.45 21.01
C GLY A 916 -10.11 17.48 20.08
N SER A 917 -9.34 16.39 20.03
CA SER A 917 -8.15 16.27 19.18
C SER A 917 -8.41 15.46 17.90
N TYR A 918 -9.56 14.80 17.76
CA TYR A 918 -9.89 13.98 16.59
C TYR A 918 -10.60 14.81 15.49
N ALA A 919 -9.83 15.28 14.52
CA ALA A 919 -10.27 16.26 13.51
C ALA A 919 -11.54 15.86 12.71
N PRO A 920 -11.73 14.60 12.26
CA PRO A 920 -12.92 14.24 11.47
C PRO A 920 -14.24 14.45 12.22
N ASP A 921 -14.31 14.10 13.50
CA ASP A 921 -15.54 14.27 14.29
C ASP A 921 -15.78 15.73 14.64
N MET A 922 -14.71 16.48 14.94
CA MET A 922 -14.78 17.93 15.16
C MET A 922 -15.34 18.66 13.95
N LYS A 923 -15.01 18.24 12.73
CA LYS A 923 -15.55 18.82 11.51
C LYS A 923 -17.06 18.58 11.38
N ARG A 924 -17.53 17.37 11.72
CA ARG A 924 -18.95 17.00 11.65
C ARG A 924 -19.83 17.76 12.64
N LEU A 925 -19.26 18.22 13.76
CA LEU A 925 -19.98 19.04 14.74
C LEU A 925 -20.56 20.33 14.16
N ARG A 926 -19.91 20.92 13.15
CA ARG A 926 -20.39 22.16 12.53
C ARG A 926 -21.82 22.04 11.99
N ALA A 927 -22.26 20.83 11.68
CA ALA A 927 -23.61 20.57 11.19
C ALA A 927 -24.72 20.85 12.23
N ILE A 928 -24.39 20.94 13.52
CA ILE A 928 -25.35 21.18 14.61
C ILE A 928 -25.20 22.53 15.31
N ASP A 929 -24.26 23.39 14.91
CA ASP A 929 -23.98 24.69 15.56
C ASP A 929 -25.23 25.61 15.66
N GLU A 930 -26.14 25.50 14.69
CA GLU A 930 -27.37 26.31 14.62
C GLU A 930 -28.63 25.57 15.12
N VAL A 931 -28.49 24.39 15.74
CA VAL A 931 -29.62 23.56 16.19
C VAL A 931 -29.85 23.76 17.69
N GLN A 932 -30.92 24.46 18.05
CA GLN A 932 -31.17 24.88 19.45
C GLN A 932 -31.35 23.73 20.45
N ASN A 933 -31.90 22.61 20.01
CA ASN A 933 -32.11 21.41 20.82
C ASN A 933 -30.98 20.38 20.64
N ALA A 934 -29.78 20.83 20.28
CA ALA A 934 -28.55 20.06 20.28
C ALA A 934 -27.48 20.73 21.14
N ARG A 935 -26.74 19.93 21.90
CA ARG A 935 -25.56 20.37 22.65
C ARG A 935 -24.37 19.47 22.36
N THR A 936 -23.17 20.04 22.46
CA THR A 936 -21.92 19.34 22.22
C THR A 936 -21.12 19.22 23.51
N ILE A 937 -20.49 18.06 23.71
CA ILE A 937 -19.52 17.79 24.77
C ILE A 937 -18.22 17.36 24.11
N ILE A 938 -17.16 18.11 24.38
CA ILE A 938 -15.83 17.87 23.83
C ILE A 938 -14.96 17.31 24.95
N LEU A 939 -14.37 16.13 24.74
CA LEU A 939 -13.39 15.56 25.66
C LEU A 939 -12.00 16.05 25.26
N ASP A 940 -11.42 16.93 26.08
CA ASP A 940 -10.13 17.56 25.81
C ASP A 940 -8.98 16.55 25.74
N GLY A 941 -8.08 16.74 24.78
CA GLY A 941 -6.90 15.88 24.58
C GLY A 941 -7.21 14.46 24.09
N ILE A 942 -8.47 14.15 23.79
CA ILE A 942 -8.88 12.84 23.27
C ILE A 942 -8.80 12.85 21.75
N ASP A 943 -7.86 12.05 21.22
CA ASP A 943 -7.65 11.83 19.79
C ASP A 943 -8.14 10.44 19.36
N THR A 944 -9.45 10.19 19.43
CA THR A 944 -10.03 8.95 18.92
C THR A 944 -11.50 9.11 18.54
N HIS A 945 -11.91 8.41 17.48
CA HIS A 945 -13.33 8.23 17.12
C HIS A 945 -14.10 7.35 18.12
N HIS A 946 -13.40 6.49 18.87
CA HIS A 946 -14.01 5.51 19.77
C HIS A 946 -14.34 6.11 21.15
N ILE A 947 -15.08 7.23 21.14
CA ILE A 947 -15.26 8.13 22.29
C ILE A 947 -15.95 7.49 23.51
N ALA A 948 -16.65 6.37 23.34
CA ALA A 948 -17.25 5.67 24.46
C ALA A 948 -16.20 5.14 25.46
N LEU A 949 -15.00 4.78 24.99
CA LEU A 949 -13.93 4.27 25.85
C LEU A 949 -13.44 5.31 26.87
N PRO A 950 -12.97 6.51 26.44
CA PRO A 950 -12.60 7.56 27.38
C PRO A 950 -13.79 8.06 28.19
N ALA A 951 -14.99 8.20 27.60
CA ALA A 951 -16.19 8.64 28.32
C ALA A 951 -16.65 7.65 29.42
N ILE A 952 -16.37 6.36 29.27
CA ILE A 952 -16.57 5.37 30.34
C ILE A 952 -15.50 5.54 31.41
N THR A 953 -14.25 5.71 30.98
CA THR A 953 -13.07 5.77 31.86
C THR A 953 -13.11 6.96 32.82
N ASP A 954 -13.50 8.13 32.32
CA ASP A 954 -13.59 9.37 33.11
C ASP A 954 -14.96 9.59 33.78
N GLY A 955 -15.88 8.64 33.60
CA GLY A 955 -17.25 8.66 34.12
C GLY A 955 -18.21 9.61 33.39
N THR A 956 -17.81 10.27 32.30
CA THR A 956 -18.66 11.16 31.49
C THR A 956 -19.94 10.46 31.06
N LEU A 957 -19.86 9.24 30.52
CA LEU A 957 -21.03 8.50 30.07
C LEU A 957 -22.03 8.26 31.21
N LYS A 958 -21.55 7.90 32.41
CA LYS A 958 -22.40 7.69 33.58
C LYS A 958 -23.07 9.00 34.01
N ARG A 959 -22.37 10.14 33.95
CA ARG A 959 -22.95 11.46 34.25
C ARG A 959 -24.06 11.80 33.26
N LEU A 960 -23.81 11.67 31.95
CA LEU A 960 -24.78 11.98 30.91
C LEU A 960 -26.04 11.13 30.98
N LEU A 961 -25.89 9.84 31.27
CA LEU A 961 -27.05 8.96 31.47
C LEU A 961 -27.87 9.41 32.69
N ASN A 962 -27.25 9.77 33.82
CA ASN A 962 -27.99 10.27 34.98
C ASN A 962 -28.64 11.64 34.72
N GLU A 963 -27.96 12.55 34.02
CA GLU A 963 -28.50 13.85 33.62
C GLU A 963 -29.76 13.68 32.75
N ALA A 964 -29.69 12.82 31.73
CA ALA A 964 -30.81 12.55 30.82
C ALA A 964 -32.04 11.98 31.54
N LEU A 965 -31.83 11.23 32.62
CA LEU A 965 -32.91 10.66 33.43
C LEU A 965 -33.43 11.62 34.50
N SER A 966 -32.69 12.67 34.88
CA SER A 966 -33.12 13.60 35.93
C SER A 966 -34.27 14.53 35.51
N GLU A 967 -35.10 14.95 36.48
CA GLU A 967 -36.18 15.92 36.28
C GLU A 967 -35.69 17.38 36.48
N THR A 968 -34.83 17.93 35.62
CA THR A 968 -34.76 19.40 35.51
C THR A 968 -34.20 19.91 34.17
N PRO A 969 -34.92 20.78 33.45
CA PRO A 969 -34.34 21.62 32.40
C PRO A 969 -33.68 22.84 33.05
N ALA A 970 -32.36 22.99 32.88
CA ALA A 970 -31.64 24.20 33.32
C ALA A 970 -30.94 24.86 32.12
N CYS A 971 -31.75 25.54 31.32
CA CYS A 971 -31.31 26.73 30.61
C CYS A 971 -30.93 27.78 31.67
N ARG A 972 -29.64 28.06 31.86
CA ARG A 972 -29.16 29.34 32.38
C ARG A 972 -27.80 29.69 31.76
N SER A 973 -27.86 30.73 30.94
CA SER A 973 -26.76 31.62 30.59
C SER A 973 -25.82 31.91 31.76
N SER A 974 -24.51 31.85 31.53
CA SER A 974 -23.56 32.72 32.22
C SER A 974 -22.74 33.46 31.16
N ALA A 975 -23.17 34.70 30.91
CA ALA A 975 -22.25 35.76 30.54
C ALA A 975 -21.32 35.99 31.73
N GLY A 976 -20.02 36.13 31.46
CA GLY A 976 -18.96 36.36 32.43
C GLY A 976 -17.62 36.11 31.77
#